data_AF-A0A847SNH6-F1
#
_entry.id   AF-A0A847SNH6-F1
#
_cell.length_a   1.000
_cell.length_b   1.000
_cell.length_c   1.000
_cell.angle_alpha   90.00
_cell.angle_beta   90.00
_cell.angle_gamma   90.00
#
_symmetry.space_group_name_H-M   'P 1'
#
loop_
_entity.id
_entity.type
_entity.pdbx_description
1 polymer ?
#
loop_
_entity_poly.entity_id
_entity_poly.type
_entity_poly.pdbx_seq_one_letter_code
_entity_poly.pdbx_strand_id
1 'polypeptide(L)'
;MKPEGEDRIDPRERVREYLRQHPGTRLMGLEGSDDPVKIDIAVQVKIMLRNGELIEHPKTKVLMFPGEGPVRSTKDSVPTKAEEYVLVRMNVATRLTDAEGVARDLRVGDVVTLPNTTAKALVIKEMAVMVDAYPPIEVKAEGATAEGSPSTVPVASGGSPGCETPPTTPAPDEGDVSARQREWLEKLQAVQDEQSRKPRPIRIQHRKTDTWHPWNECQHKDRIITAGTLLNEIVFDFDTEDWSAIIQEGNKLLTYLKNEVIPHQLAWSGGKGIHIHVFVDMGSVEPDPALAEHLEDRAEYGLDVSAIVRRALNDHIAAEAGMDIKRAGLDPLKVDFSTARKGSMMRAYGCLRPKAEKYAGGVKTLLDSIPERRPRPGELPLVFPEKIGLWNIGALSSIINDALRAEIQEASREAFTPKAIEGPLSSIPCYSYLRANGAPLGLRNEGALTISIFNQVHGRLLEEARDEVRAYSRACSPSGELEREHLDTLEGVYKRTYKGASCKHIRGKFGEKICIKGRCPICIQARADKSEDKGRSRNGSDEQVDFLLQLARQDGEAEFFHDAANVPFIRVVNESHHEVKAVGEQDFSDWLKYQAVKVAGHAPKKDPLNQAIDTISVLARFEGEEREVYIRKGAHDGAFYYDLCNASWQSIRISADGWQVVDDPPVMFRRFDTMRPQVIPLSGRPEALDEIVRLINTTPERRRLLKYQIAAFNVADINHYNAFFLGPQGSTKSTGNDVVKALDDPGTDNRDSLPLKEDDLDLILSRRCTAAFDNISRINLEISDKLTKANSMGRSSRRTLYTNNDENGRRYRTKIILNAIGLDGGVRPDLLDRTIIYNCEVVDESQRLGQGEVNARIDQLLPYAFGAALDLLVKAIPIYEQLSDCKGWSPRLKDAYLWMMAIAKVDGMGEEEFEILFKKVIEQRDSDAIEGDPLAIALEHVAEIGGFVGTAAQLHELLNAPGLDIPELCQIDTKDKAWPRGGIGIGMRLPRIIAPLRSRGVYVYQCHFSEIEETFGDGIKGLTRAWRDKPYIDQDRMIIISKDDIKLVEQSIRG
;
A
#
# COMPACT_ATOMS: atom_id res chain seq x y z
N MET A 1 12.24 -38.83 37.75
CA MET A 1 11.16 -38.65 38.72
C MET A 1 10.66 -37.22 38.58
N LYS A 2 9.36 -37.02 38.29
CA LYS A 2 8.71 -35.70 38.41
C LYS A 2 8.57 -35.35 39.91
N PRO A 3 8.60 -34.07 40.30
CA PRO A 3 7.90 -33.60 41.48
C PRO A 3 6.47 -33.18 41.09
N GLU A 4 5.50 -33.71 41.84
CA GLU A 4 4.11 -33.27 41.87
C GLU A 4 3.97 -32.11 42.87
N GLY A 5 3.08 -31.15 42.57
CA GLY A 5 2.51 -30.22 43.55
C GLY A 5 3.02 -28.78 43.48
N GLU A 6 2.56 -28.01 42.50
CA GLU A 6 2.30 -26.56 42.66
C GLU A 6 1.06 -26.22 41.82
N ASP A 7 0.01 -25.75 42.50
CA ASP A 7 -1.27 -25.38 41.90
C ASP A 7 -1.09 -24.30 40.83
N ARG A 8 -1.32 -24.66 39.56
CA ARG A 8 -1.48 -23.67 38.48
C ARG A 8 -2.78 -22.90 38.72
N ILE A 9 -2.67 -21.74 39.36
CA ILE A 9 -3.76 -20.77 39.37
C ILE A 9 -4.00 -20.32 37.92
N ASP A 10 -5.23 -20.52 37.43
CA ASP A 10 -5.64 -20.11 36.08
C ASP A 10 -5.37 -18.59 35.92
N PRO A 11 -4.59 -18.16 34.90
CA PRO A 11 -4.35 -16.75 34.60
C PRO A 11 -5.64 -15.91 34.53
N ARG A 12 -6.77 -16.53 34.13
CA ARG A 12 -8.09 -15.90 34.07
C ARG A 12 -8.63 -15.55 35.47
N GLU A 13 -8.28 -16.33 36.49
CA GLU A 13 -8.70 -16.07 37.88
C GLU A 13 -7.93 -14.90 38.50
N ARG A 14 -6.64 -14.74 38.18
CA ARG A 14 -5.83 -13.56 38.58
C ARG A 14 -6.30 -12.26 37.92
N VAL A 15 -6.73 -12.30 36.66
CA VAL A 15 -7.33 -11.14 35.99
C VAL A 15 -8.65 -10.74 36.65
N ARG A 16 -9.47 -11.71 37.07
CA ARG A 16 -10.71 -11.44 37.84
C ARG A 16 -10.43 -10.85 39.22
N GLU A 17 -9.38 -11.30 39.90
CA GLU A 17 -8.91 -10.74 41.19
C GLU A 17 -8.52 -9.25 41.04
N TYR A 18 -7.75 -8.93 39.99
CA TYR A 18 -7.32 -7.56 39.69
C TYR A 18 -8.49 -6.62 39.39
N LEU A 19 -9.51 -7.10 38.67
CA LEU A 19 -10.72 -6.34 38.35
C LEU A 19 -11.62 -6.11 39.58
N ARG A 20 -11.64 -7.02 40.56
CA ARG A 20 -12.34 -6.78 41.85
C ARG A 20 -11.68 -5.68 42.67
N GLN A 21 -10.37 -5.50 42.53
CA GLN A 21 -9.61 -4.49 43.26
C GLN A 21 -9.63 -3.10 42.58
N HIS A 22 -10.06 -3.00 41.32
CA HIS A 22 -10.07 -1.75 40.53
C HIS A 22 -11.44 -1.52 39.84
N PRO A 23 -12.47 -1.05 40.57
CA PRO A 23 -13.87 -1.06 40.14
C PRO A 23 -14.27 -0.08 39.02
N GLY A 24 -13.32 0.48 38.26
CA GLY A 24 -13.56 1.35 37.10
C GLY A 24 -13.19 0.74 35.74
N THR A 25 -12.58 -0.46 35.73
CA THR A 25 -12.00 -1.04 34.53
C THR A 25 -12.94 -2.10 33.92
N ARG A 26 -13.40 -1.89 32.67
CA ARG A 26 -14.18 -2.89 31.90
C ARG A 26 -13.35 -3.43 30.73
N LEU A 27 -13.34 -4.75 30.57
CA LEU A 27 -12.88 -5.43 29.34
C LEU A 27 -14.06 -5.59 28.38
N MET A 28 -13.88 -5.24 27.11
CA MET A 28 -14.86 -5.51 26.04
C MET A 28 -14.39 -6.68 25.18
N GLY A 29 -15.23 -7.71 25.09
CA GLY A 29 -15.17 -8.78 24.10
C GLY A 29 -14.34 -10.00 24.49
N LEU A 30 -15.04 -11.10 24.82
CA LEU A 30 -14.78 -12.51 24.40
C LEU A 30 -15.40 -13.48 25.43
N GLU A 31 -16.64 -13.92 25.19
CA GLU A 31 -17.06 -15.26 25.61
C GLU A 31 -16.73 -16.21 24.46
N GLY A 32 -15.80 -17.16 24.68
CA GLY A 32 -15.75 -18.39 23.88
C GLY A 32 -14.64 -18.58 22.82
N SER A 33 -13.45 -17.98 22.93
CA SER A 33 -12.30 -18.44 22.11
C SER A 33 -11.02 -18.63 22.92
N ASP A 34 -10.24 -19.65 22.54
CA ASP A 34 -9.00 -20.10 23.20
C ASP A 34 -7.72 -19.45 22.65
N ASP A 35 -7.81 -18.25 22.07
CA ASP A 35 -6.65 -17.49 21.55
C ASP A 35 -6.15 -16.37 22.50
N PRO A 36 -4.86 -15.96 22.43
CA PRO A 36 -4.25 -15.02 23.37
C PRO A 36 -4.82 -13.59 23.31
N VAL A 37 -5.00 -12.99 24.50
CA VAL A 37 -5.71 -11.73 24.80
C VAL A 37 -5.01 -10.48 24.22
N LYS A 38 -5.76 -9.60 23.54
CA LYS A 38 -5.36 -8.23 23.17
C LYS A 38 -5.77 -7.21 24.25
N ILE A 39 -4.91 -6.23 24.55
CA ILE A 39 -5.21 -5.08 25.44
C ILE A 39 -4.92 -3.78 24.68
N ASP A 40 -5.92 -2.91 24.51
CA ASP A 40 -5.78 -1.58 23.91
C ASP A 40 -5.63 -0.50 24.99
N ILE A 41 -4.64 0.40 24.84
CA ILE A 41 -4.47 1.60 25.69
C ILE A 41 -4.52 2.85 24.81
N ALA A 42 -5.43 3.79 25.10
CA ALA A 42 -5.55 5.06 24.39
C ALA A 42 -4.90 6.21 25.18
N VAL A 43 -4.01 6.99 24.53
CA VAL A 43 -3.43 8.22 25.10
C VAL A 43 -3.80 9.42 24.21
N GLN A 44 -4.38 10.47 24.80
CA GLN A 44 -4.73 11.72 24.11
C GLN A 44 -3.59 12.74 24.25
N VAL A 45 -3.07 13.27 23.15
CA VAL A 45 -2.02 14.31 23.14
C VAL A 45 -2.55 15.56 22.43
N LYS A 46 -2.43 16.74 23.04
CA LYS A 46 -2.74 18.04 22.41
C LYS A 46 -1.47 18.87 22.28
N ILE A 47 -1.21 19.41 21.08
CA ILE A 47 -0.03 20.23 20.77
C ILE A 47 -0.46 21.71 20.72
N MET A 48 0.34 22.58 21.34
CA MET A 48 0.10 24.02 21.40
C MET A 48 1.28 24.74 20.75
N LEU A 49 1.02 25.59 19.75
CA LEU A 49 2.06 26.32 19.04
C LEU A 49 2.46 27.59 19.81
N ARG A 50 3.65 28.14 19.51
CA ARG A 50 4.24 29.33 20.18
C ARG A 50 3.37 30.59 20.12
N ASN A 51 2.34 30.64 19.27
CA ASN A 51 1.36 31.73 19.14
C ASN A 51 0.09 31.53 19.99
N GLY A 52 0.00 30.45 20.79
CA GLY A 52 -1.13 30.20 21.70
C GLY A 52 -2.33 29.49 21.06
N GLU A 53 -2.24 29.07 19.79
CA GLU A 53 -3.29 28.26 19.17
C GLU A 53 -3.16 26.78 19.50
N LEU A 54 -4.30 26.17 19.86
CA LEU A 54 -4.43 24.75 20.17
C LEU A 54 -4.77 23.98 18.90
N ILE A 55 -3.95 22.99 18.53
CA ILE A 55 -4.25 22.11 17.38
C ILE A 55 -4.52 20.70 17.92
N GLU A 56 -5.75 20.20 17.73
CA GLU A 56 -6.05 18.78 17.91
C GLU A 56 -5.58 17.99 16.69
N HIS A 57 -4.61 17.09 16.88
CA HIS A 57 -4.15 16.21 15.82
C HIS A 57 -5.11 15.00 15.71
N PRO A 58 -5.75 14.76 14.56
CA PRO A 58 -6.63 13.61 14.39
C PRO A 58 -5.77 12.36 14.16
N LYS A 59 -6.11 11.28 14.88
CA LYS A 59 -5.57 9.91 14.79
C LYS A 59 -4.12 9.72 15.27
N THR A 60 -4.00 9.38 16.55
CA THR A 60 -3.01 8.39 17.00
C THR A 60 -3.77 7.22 17.62
N LYS A 61 -4.18 6.25 16.80
CA LYS A 61 -4.48 4.90 17.31
C LYS A 61 -3.15 4.14 17.30
N VAL A 62 -2.67 3.73 18.46
CA VAL A 62 -1.55 2.78 18.54
C VAL A 62 -2.20 1.40 18.62
N LEU A 63 -2.23 0.68 17.49
CA LEU A 63 -2.54 -0.75 17.47
C LEU A 63 -1.25 -1.51 17.81
N MET A 64 -1.28 -2.32 18.87
CA MET A 64 -0.19 -3.24 19.21
C MET A 64 -0.69 -4.67 19.02
N PHE A 65 0.03 -5.47 18.23
CA PHE A 65 -0.10 -6.92 18.23
C PHE A 65 1.00 -7.49 19.14
N PRO A 66 0.77 -8.60 19.88
CA PRO A 66 1.85 -9.27 20.58
C PRO A 66 2.81 -9.82 19.52
N GLY A 67 4.00 -9.22 19.39
CA GLY A 67 5.09 -9.72 18.54
C GLY A 67 5.50 -8.88 17.32
N GLU A 68 4.78 -7.80 16.96
CA GLU A 68 5.17 -6.96 15.81
C GLU A 68 5.32 -5.48 16.17
N GLY A 69 6.44 -4.88 15.78
CA GLY A 69 6.78 -3.48 16.03
C GLY A 69 5.92 -2.46 15.23
N PRO A 70 6.02 -1.15 15.55
CA PRO A 70 5.09 -0.14 15.07
C PRO A 70 5.28 0.21 13.57
N VAL A 71 4.21 0.08 12.79
CA VAL A 71 4.11 0.56 11.41
C VAL A 71 3.88 2.08 11.40
N ARG A 72 4.69 2.85 10.66
CA ARG A 72 4.53 4.31 10.51
C ARG A 72 4.00 4.72 9.13
N SER A 73 3.18 5.77 9.18
CA SER A 73 2.48 6.46 8.10
C SER A 73 3.38 7.09 7.03
N THR A 74 2.85 7.18 5.81
CA THR A 74 3.46 7.82 4.64
C THR A 74 3.64 9.34 4.81
N LYS A 75 4.72 9.85 4.22
CA LYS A 75 5.15 11.26 4.17
C LYS A 75 4.09 12.16 3.52
N ASP A 76 3.80 13.31 4.12
CA ASP A 76 4.00 14.61 3.46
C ASP A 76 4.04 15.78 4.49
N SER A 77 5.08 16.61 4.33
CA SER A 77 5.31 17.98 4.85
C SER A 77 5.10 18.33 6.34
N VAL A 78 6.20 18.44 7.10
CA VAL A 78 6.34 19.45 8.18
C VAL A 78 7.78 19.98 8.20
N PRO A 79 8.03 21.30 8.23
CA PRO A 79 9.35 21.89 8.23
C PRO A 79 10.07 21.74 9.59
N THR A 80 11.38 21.64 9.53
CA THR A 80 12.31 21.48 10.66
C THR A 80 12.55 22.81 11.40
N LYS A 81 12.55 22.74 12.75
CA LYS A 81 13.04 23.69 13.78
C LYS A 81 12.00 24.53 14.55
N ALA A 82 11.49 23.99 15.67
CA ALA A 82 11.18 24.70 16.92
C ALA A 82 11.00 23.67 18.06
N GLU A 83 11.52 23.93 19.26
CA GLU A 83 11.26 23.09 20.45
C GLU A 83 9.79 23.29 20.90
N GLU A 84 8.96 22.27 20.70
CA GLU A 84 7.54 22.29 21.07
C GLU A 84 7.31 21.68 22.47
N TYR A 85 6.47 22.34 23.25
CA TYR A 85 5.93 21.86 24.52
C TYR A 85 4.54 21.25 24.28
N VAL A 86 4.22 20.20 25.02
CA VAL A 86 2.95 19.44 24.93
C VAL A 86 2.27 19.42 26.29
N LEU A 87 0.95 19.61 26.28
CA LEU A 87 0.11 19.48 27.48
C LEU A 87 -0.22 18.00 27.69
N VAL A 88 0.16 17.47 28.85
CA VAL A 88 -0.02 16.07 29.21
C VAL A 88 -0.92 16.01 30.43
N ARG A 89 -2.01 15.26 30.34
CA ARG A 89 -2.84 14.91 31.50
C ARG A 89 -2.32 13.62 32.11
N MET A 90 -2.04 13.63 33.40
CA MET A 90 -1.46 12.50 34.11
C MET A 90 -2.52 11.44 34.39
N ASN A 91 -2.25 10.20 33.98
CA ASN A 91 -3.14 9.08 34.25
C ASN A 91 -2.61 8.18 35.38
N VAL A 92 -1.33 8.34 35.75
CA VAL A 92 -0.71 7.76 36.94
C VAL A 92 -0.03 8.86 37.76
N ALA A 93 -0.10 8.78 39.09
CA ALA A 93 0.59 9.74 39.95
C ALA A 93 2.11 9.51 39.87
N THR A 94 2.90 10.56 39.63
CA THR A 94 4.34 10.44 39.41
C THR A 94 5.09 11.69 39.86
N ARG A 95 6.37 11.55 40.21
CA ARG A 95 7.26 12.66 40.56
C ARG A 95 8.10 13.05 39.35
N LEU A 96 7.99 14.29 38.92
CA LEU A 96 8.69 14.84 37.77
C LEU A 96 9.70 15.89 38.23
N THR A 97 10.96 15.71 37.81
CA THR A 97 12.03 16.68 38.04
C THR A 97 12.30 17.43 36.76
N ASP A 98 12.20 18.75 36.78
CA ASP A 98 12.47 19.57 35.61
C ASP A 98 13.97 19.69 35.30
N ALA A 99 14.30 20.34 34.17
CA ALA A 99 15.67 20.50 33.70
C ALA A 99 16.56 21.35 34.64
N GLU A 100 15.95 22.05 35.59
CA GLU A 100 16.62 22.87 36.62
C GLU A 100 16.81 22.08 37.93
N GLY A 101 16.34 20.83 37.99
CA GLY A 101 16.52 19.92 39.11
C GLY A 101 15.43 20.00 40.18
N VAL A 102 14.33 20.71 39.94
CA VAL A 102 13.24 20.89 40.90
C VAL A 102 12.21 19.77 40.72
N ALA A 103 12.01 18.96 41.76
CA ALA A 103 11.05 17.85 41.75
C ALA A 103 9.65 18.31 42.16
N ARG A 104 8.64 18.00 41.34
CA ARG A 104 7.21 18.20 41.62
C ARG A 104 6.47 16.86 41.61
N ASP A 105 5.62 16.66 42.60
CA ASP A 105 4.72 15.51 42.68
C ASP A 105 3.41 15.81 41.95
N LEU A 106 3.10 15.01 40.93
CA LEU A 106 1.91 15.15 40.09
C LEU A 106 0.93 14.02 40.37
N ARG A 107 -0.35 14.35 40.46
CA ARG A 107 -1.44 13.41 40.76
C ARG A 107 -2.18 13.03 39.48
N VAL A 108 -2.89 11.90 39.56
CA VAL A 108 -3.80 11.46 38.48
C VAL A 108 -4.85 12.55 38.23
N GLY A 109 -4.97 12.95 36.98
CA GLY A 109 -5.87 14.00 36.50
C GLY A 109 -5.20 15.36 36.27
N ASP A 110 -4.01 15.60 36.85
CA ASP A 110 -3.28 16.86 36.71
C ASP A 110 -2.85 17.08 35.25
N VAL A 111 -2.93 18.33 34.78
CA VAL A 111 -2.54 18.71 33.42
C VAL A 111 -1.30 19.58 33.49
N VAL A 112 -0.20 19.12 32.88
CA VAL A 112 1.10 19.80 32.92
C VAL A 112 1.69 20.00 31.53
N THR A 113 2.37 21.12 31.33
CA THR A 113 3.05 21.46 30.07
C THR A 113 4.50 20.99 30.12
N LEU A 114 4.90 20.09 29.23
CA LEU A 114 6.22 19.46 29.21
C LEU A 114 6.88 19.57 27.83
N PRO A 115 8.22 19.65 27.73
CA PRO A 115 8.91 19.50 26.44
C PRO A 115 8.58 18.15 25.79
N ASN A 116 8.42 18.12 24.45
CA ASN A 116 8.04 16.92 23.70
C ASN A 116 8.96 15.70 23.97
N THR A 117 10.24 15.94 24.22
CA THR A 117 11.22 14.91 24.61
C THR A 117 10.92 14.30 25.98
N THR A 118 10.55 15.11 26.97
CA THR A 118 10.19 14.66 28.33
C THR A 118 8.84 13.93 28.34
N ALA A 119 7.86 14.39 27.55
CA ALA A 119 6.56 13.72 27.41
C ALA A 119 6.71 12.30 26.83
N LYS A 120 7.58 12.11 25.83
CA LYS A 120 7.90 10.78 25.27
C LYS A 120 8.56 9.86 26.29
N ALA A 121 9.47 10.38 27.11
CA ALA A 121 10.11 9.61 28.17
C ALA A 121 9.12 9.18 29.27
N LEU A 122 8.12 10.01 29.58
CA LEU A 122 7.09 9.67 30.58
C LEU A 122 6.16 8.54 30.10
N VAL A 123 5.75 8.56 28.84
CA VAL A 123 4.93 7.49 28.23
C VAL A 123 5.67 6.15 28.25
N ILE A 124 6.98 6.16 27.99
CA ILE A 124 7.83 4.96 28.08
C ILE A 124 7.93 4.46 29.53
N LYS A 125 7.96 5.37 30.51
CA LYS A 125 8.05 5.02 31.94
C LYS A 125 6.72 4.50 32.50
N GLU A 126 5.56 5.03 32.07
CA GLU A 126 4.25 4.47 32.42
C GLU A 126 4.04 3.06 31.81
N MET A 127 4.63 2.76 30.65
CA MET A 127 4.64 1.41 30.09
C MET A 127 5.52 0.44 30.88
N ALA A 128 6.66 0.89 31.42
CA ALA A 128 7.55 0.03 32.21
C ALA A 128 6.91 -0.45 33.54
N VAL A 129 6.07 0.37 34.17
CA VAL A 129 5.35 0.00 35.40
C VAL A 129 4.33 -1.12 35.19
N MET A 130 3.83 -1.33 33.97
CA MET A 130 2.95 -2.46 33.64
C MET A 130 3.70 -3.74 33.22
N VAL A 131 5.00 -3.66 32.93
CA VAL A 131 5.83 -4.81 32.53
C VAL A 131 6.44 -5.54 33.75
N ASP A 132 6.52 -4.89 34.92
CA ASP A 132 7.07 -5.45 36.17
C ASP A 132 6.19 -6.52 36.88
N ALA A 133 5.16 -7.07 36.22
CA ALA A 133 4.31 -8.13 36.77
C ALA A 133 4.83 -9.57 36.51
N TYR A 134 6.02 -9.74 35.93
CA TYR A 134 6.68 -11.04 35.75
C TYR A 134 7.86 -11.18 36.72
N PRO A 135 7.85 -12.15 37.66
CA PRO A 135 9.01 -12.37 38.52
C PRO A 135 10.18 -12.96 37.72
N PRO A 136 11.43 -12.57 38.00
CA PRO A 136 12.61 -13.10 37.34
C PRO A 136 12.85 -14.57 37.72
N ILE A 137 13.25 -15.38 36.75
CA ILE A 137 13.78 -16.73 36.96
C ILE A 137 15.16 -16.59 37.60
N GLU A 138 15.30 -17.00 38.86
CA GLU A 138 16.59 -17.08 39.56
C GLU A 138 17.46 -18.19 38.94
N VAL A 139 18.58 -17.81 38.32
CA VAL A 139 19.69 -18.73 38.07
C VAL A 139 20.70 -18.53 39.19
N LYS A 140 20.76 -19.50 40.13
CA LYS A 140 21.81 -19.56 41.14
C LYS A 140 23.14 -19.89 40.48
N ALA A 141 24.07 -18.94 40.49
CA ALA A 141 25.48 -19.19 40.23
C ALA A 141 26.22 -19.33 41.59
N GLU A 142 26.73 -20.52 41.87
CA GLU A 142 27.67 -20.75 42.97
C GLU A 142 29.11 -20.50 42.52
N GLY A 143 29.80 -19.58 43.22
CA GLY A 143 31.27 -19.48 43.38
C GLY A 143 32.11 -19.07 42.15
N ALA A 144 33.16 -18.27 42.20
CA ALA A 144 33.90 -17.66 43.30
C ALA A 144 34.81 -16.52 42.77
N THR A 145 34.90 -15.43 43.56
CA THR A 145 36.07 -14.55 43.86
C THR A 145 37.00 -14.05 42.74
N ALA A 146 37.13 -12.72 42.58
CA ALA A 146 38.18 -11.90 43.22
C ALA A 146 38.24 -10.45 42.66
N GLU A 147 38.20 -9.47 43.59
CA GLU A 147 39.00 -8.21 43.72
C GLU A 147 39.58 -7.52 42.46
N GLY A 148 39.55 -6.19 42.25
CA GLY A 148 39.30 -5.03 43.09
C GLY A 148 39.28 -3.72 42.27
N SER A 149 39.09 -2.62 42.97
CA SER A 149 38.54 -1.28 42.61
C SER A 149 39.21 -0.45 41.49
N PRO A 150 38.47 0.50 40.87
CA PRO A 150 39.03 1.57 40.04
C PRO A 150 39.25 2.88 40.82
N SER A 151 40.41 3.53 40.68
CA SER A 151 40.67 4.87 41.21
C SER A 151 40.63 5.93 40.11
N THR A 152 39.59 6.77 40.17
CA THR A 152 39.60 8.26 40.17
C THR A 152 40.55 9.03 39.23
N VAL A 153 40.01 9.82 38.28
CA VAL A 153 39.79 11.31 38.33
C VAL A 153 40.83 12.04 37.42
N PRO A 154 40.66 13.29 36.90
CA PRO A 154 39.54 14.25 36.86
C PRO A 154 39.16 14.82 35.47
N VAL A 155 38.03 15.53 35.48
CA VAL A 155 37.52 16.54 34.53
C VAL A 155 38.31 17.86 34.66
N ALA A 156 38.51 18.59 33.53
CA ALA A 156 38.82 20.03 33.56
C ALA A 156 38.13 20.82 32.40
N SER A 157 37.28 21.75 32.83
CA SER A 157 36.79 23.03 32.29
C SER A 157 37.19 23.55 30.89
N GLY A 158 36.16 23.87 30.09
CA GLY A 158 35.80 25.26 29.70
C GLY A 158 36.66 26.04 28.70
N GLY A 159 36.16 26.19 27.46
CA GLY A 159 36.56 27.24 26.52
C GLY A 159 35.92 27.09 25.12
N SER A 160 35.16 28.08 24.66
CA SER A 160 34.92 28.35 23.22
C SER A 160 35.79 29.55 22.82
N PRO A 161 36.08 29.88 21.53
CA PRO A 161 35.65 29.29 20.25
C PRO A 161 36.82 29.10 19.24
N GLY A 162 36.63 28.29 18.18
CA GLY A 162 37.60 28.25 17.07
C GLY A 162 37.23 27.27 15.96
N CYS A 163 37.02 27.78 14.76
CA CYS A 163 36.89 26.99 13.54
C CYS A 163 38.27 26.43 13.16
N GLU A 164 38.63 25.27 13.72
CA GLU A 164 39.81 24.51 13.31
C GLU A 164 39.39 23.31 12.45
N THR A 165 39.97 23.22 11.25
CA THR A 165 39.95 21.99 10.44
C THR A 165 40.49 20.83 11.27
N PRO A 166 39.82 19.67 11.32
CA PRO A 166 40.35 18.53 12.05
C PRO A 166 41.69 18.10 11.44
N PRO A 167 42.66 17.69 12.27
CA PRO A 167 43.97 17.27 11.79
C PRO A 167 43.81 16.04 10.89
N THR A 168 44.33 16.12 9.66
CA THR A 168 44.52 14.94 8.81
C THR A 168 45.52 14.02 9.50
N THR A 169 45.05 12.87 9.98
CA THR A 169 45.94 11.79 10.43
C THR A 169 46.87 11.43 9.26
N PRO A 170 48.20 11.40 9.43
CA PRO A 170 49.11 11.01 8.36
C PRO A 170 48.74 9.61 7.87
N ALA A 171 48.81 9.40 6.55
CA ALA A 171 48.56 8.08 5.97
C ALA A 171 49.53 7.06 6.61
N PRO A 172 49.03 5.92 7.12
CA PRO A 172 49.87 4.91 7.74
C PRO A 172 50.92 4.39 6.74
N ASP A 173 52.11 4.07 7.24
CA ASP A 173 53.23 3.55 6.44
C ASP A 173 52.78 2.33 5.60
N GLU A 174 53.10 2.34 4.31
CA GLU A 174 52.71 1.26 3.38
C GLU A 174 53.26 -0.10 3.81
N GLY A 175 54.42 -0.13 4.48
CA GLY A 175 55.02 -1.37 5.01
C GLY A 175 54.20 -2.00 6.14
N ASP A 176 53.67 -1.18 7.05
CA ASP A 176 52.91 -1.62 8.23
C ASP A 176 51.51 -2.13 7.84
N VAL A 177 50.80 -1.40 6.96
CA VAL A 177 49.47 -1.82 6.48
C VAL A 177 49.54 -3.15 5.74
N SER A 178 50.55 -3.32 4.88
CA SER A 178 50.71 -4.55 4.11
C SER A 178 50.98 -5.75 5.02
N ALA A 179 51.75 -5.58 6.11
CA ALA A 179 51.98 -6.65 7.09
C ALA A 179 50.70 -7.06 7.82
N ARG A 180 49.91 -6.09 8.31
CA ARG A 180 48.62 -6.34 8.98
C ARG A 180 47.58 -7.00 8.06
N GLN A 181 47.61 -6.69 6.76
CA GLN A 181 46.78 -7.38 5.77
C GLN A 181 47.13 -8.87 5.65
N ARG A 182 48.41 -9.24 5.71
CA ARG A 182 48.84 -10.64 5.64
C ARG A 182 48.40 -11.41 6.86
N GLU A 183 48.65 -10.86 8.06
CA GLU A 183 48.23 -11.46 9.32
C GLU A 183 46.71 -11.71 9.34
N TRP A 184 45.92 -10.74 8.85
CA TRP A 184 44.47 -10.88 8.76
C TRP A 184 44.05 -11.97 7.76
N LEU A 185 44.69 -12.06 6.59
CA LEU A 185 44.39 -13.09 5.59
C LEU A 185 44.80 -14.49 6.05
N GLU A 186 45.89 -14.62 6.81
CA GLU A 186 46.29 -15.88 7.44
C GLU A 186 45.21 -16.37 8.42
N LYS A 187 44.67 -15.47 9.26
CA LYS A 187 43.55 -15.80 10.17
C LYS A 187 42.29 -16.23 9.40
N LEU A 188 41.93 -15.50 8.34
CA LEU A 188 40.78 -15.87 7.50
C LEU A 188 40.99 -17.21 6.79
N GLN A 189 42.20 -17.47 6.27
CA GLN A 189 42.50 -18.73 5.60
C GLN A 189 42.40 -19.90 6.58
N ALA A 190 42.95 -19.77 7.79
CA ALA A 190 42.87 -20.79 8.82
C ALA A 190 41.40 -21.13 9.17
N VAL A 191 40.56 -20.11 9.39
CA VAL A 191 39.14 -20.33 9.68
C VAL A 191 38.42 -21.04 8.53
N GLN A 192 38.67 -20.64 7.28
CA GLN A 192 38.06 -21.31 6.14
C GLN A 192 38.53 -22.76 6.02
N ASP A 193 39.80 -23.02 6.30
CA ASP A 193 40.39 -24.34 6.18
C ASP A 193 39.85 -25.31 7.22
N GLU A 194 39.55 -24.84 8.43
CA GLU A 194 38.88 -25.62 9.48
C GLU A 194 37.41 -25.90 9.17
N GLN A 195 36.74 -24.98 8.46
CA GLN A 195 35.29 -25.01 8.24
C GLN A 195 34.88 -25.66 6.90
N SER A 196 35.85 -25.94 6.02
CA SER A 196 35.61 -26.53 4.71
C SER A 196 36.24 -27.91 4.59
N ARG A 197 35.45 -28.89 4.13
CA ARG A 197 35.96 -30.24 3.80
C ARG A 197 37.00 -30.23 2.67
N LYS A 198 36.95 -29.21 1.80
CA LYS A 198 37.93 -28.95 0.74
C LYS A 198 38.38 -27.49 0.82
N PRO A 199 39.41 -27.19 1.64
CA PRO A 199 39.95 -25.84 1.71
C PRO A 199 40.38 -25.36 0.32
N ARG A 200 40.10 -24.08 0.04
CA ARG A 200 40.60 -23.40 -1.17
C ARG A 200 41.34 -22.14 -0.75
N PRO A 201 42.40 -21.74 -1.45
CA PRO A 201 43.09 -20.51 -1.10
C PRO A 201 42.20 -19.30 -1.37
N ILE A 202 42.19 -18.36 -0.43
CA ILE A 202 41.57 -17.04 -0.60
C ILE A 202 42.20 -16.38 -1.82
N ARG A 203 41.37 -15.82 -2.70
CA ARG A 203 41.84 -15.12 -3.89
C ARG A 203 42.10 -13.67 -3.57
N ILE A 204 43.24 -13.15 -4.01
CA ILE A 204 43.64 -11.76 -3.78
C ILE A 204 43.98 -11.04 -5.08
N GLN A 205 44.00 -9.73 -5.00
CA GLN A 205 44.38 -8.83 -6.09
C GLN A 205 45.10 -7.59 -5.53
N HIS A 206 46.20 -7.17 -6.15
CA HIS A 206 46.96 -5.97 -5.75
C HIS A 206 46.58 -4.73 -6.56
N ARG A 207 46.09 -4.88 -7.79
CA ARG A 207 45.56 -3.81 -8.65
C ARG A 207 44.34 -4.29 -9.40
N LYS A 208 43.41 -3.40 -9.74
CA LYS A 208 42.14 -3.79 -10.41
C LYS A 208 42.34 -4.54 -11.73
N THR A 209 43.48 -4.33 -12.39
CA THR A 209 43.88 -4.96 -13.65
C THR A 209 44.49 -6.35 -13.48
N ASP A 210 44.88 -6.74 -12.27
CA ASP A 210 45.62 -7.99 -12.06
C ASP A 210 44.71 -9.21 -12.19
N THR A 211 45.25 -10.33 -12.64
CA THR A 211 44.56 -11.61 -12.51
C THR A 211 44.52 -12.04 -11.04
N TRP A 212 43.38 -12.58 -10.61
CA TRP A 212 43.24 -13.07 -9.24
C TRP A 212 44.12 -14.29 -9.04
N HIS A 213 44.96 -14.24 -8.01
CA HIS A 213 45.88 -15.32 -7.68
C HIS A 213 45.63 -15.82 -6.25
N PRO A 214 46.01 -17.07 -5.94
CA PRO A 214 45.88 -17.64 -4.61
C PRO A 214 46.73 -16.90 -3.57
N TRP A 215 46.18 -16.69 -2.38
CA TRP A 215 46.87 -16.08 -1.25
C TRP A 215 48.12 -16.88 -0.82
N ASN A 216 47.99 -18.18 -0.73
CA ASN A 216 49.09 -19.09 -0.36
C ASN A 216 50.24 -19.15 -1.38
N GLU A 217 50.01 -18.70 -2.62
CA GLU A 217 51.01 -18.61 -3.68
C GLU A 217 51.57 -17.18 -3.82
N CYS A 218 51.09 -16.23 -3.02
CA CYS A 218 51.48 -14.83 -3.10
C CYS A 218 52.88 -14.58 -2.54
N GLN A 219 53.82 -14.22 -3.41
CA GLN A 219 55.15 -13.75 -3.02
C GLN A 219 55.26 -12.22 -2.97
N HIS A 220 54.19 -11.51 -3.40
CA HIS A 220 54.16 -10.05 -3.41
C HIS A 220 54.00 -9.49 -1.99
N LYS A 221 54.77 -8.44 -1.69
CA LYS A 221 54.68 -7.71 -0.41
C LYS A 221 53.78 -6.48 -0.49
N ASP A 222 53.27 -6.16 -1.68
CA ASP A 222 52.45 -4.99 -1.95
C ASP A 222 51.09 -5.06 -1.25
N ARG A 223 50.47 -3.90 -1.09
CA ARG A 223 49.12 -3.76 -0.53
C ARG A 223 48.10 -4.52 -1.36
N ILE A 224 47.18 -5.19 -0.67
CA ILE A 224 46.10 -5.95 -1.28
C ILE A 224 44.88 -5.03 -1.41
N ILE A 225 44.32 -4.93 -2.61
CA ILE A 225 43.12 -4.10 -2.83
C ILE A 225 41.84 -4.86 -2.56
N THR A 226 41.78 -6.13 -2.96
CA THR A 226 40.59 -6.96 -2.80
C THR A 226 40.97 -8.38 -2.42
N ALA A 227 40.11 -8.99 -1.61
CA ALA A 227 40.18 -10.38 -1.19
C ALA A 227 38.81 -11.04 -1.43
N GLY A 228 38.82 -12.33 -1.75
CA GLY A 228 37.61 -13.12 -1.96
C GLY A 228 36.87 -13.43 -0.66
N THR A 229 35.54 -13.49 -0.73
CA THR A 229 34.67 -14.01 0.34
C THR A 229 34.97 -15.48 0.67
N LEU A 230 34.86 -15.83 1.95
CA LEU A 230 35.04 -17.20 2.44
C LEU A 230 33.81 -18.06 2.15
N LEU A 231 33.98 -19.39 2.12
CA LEU A 231 32.87 -20.32 1.94
C LEU A 231 31.87 -20.32 3.12
N ASN A 232 32.31 -19.97 4.32
CA ASN A 232 31.47 -19.93 5.52
C ASN A 232 31.18 -18.48 5.98
N GLU A 233 31.23 -17.51 5.07
CA GLU A 233 31.02 -16.10 5.36
C GLU A 233 29.77 -15.57 4.65
N ILE A 234 28.88 -14.92 5.39
CA ILE A 234 27.75 -14.16 4.88
C ILE A 234 28.14 -12.69 4.91
N VAL A 235 28.00 -12.01 3.77
CA VAL A 235 28.34 -10.58 3.66
C VAL A 235 27.12 -9.81 3.19
N PHE A 236 26.67 -8.91 4.07
CA PHE A 236 25.70 -7.88 3.72
C PHE A 236 26.46 -6.66 3.20
N ASP A 237 26.61 -6.55 1.88
CA ASP A 237 27.28 -5.43 1.20
C ASP A 237 26.25 -4.37 0.77
N PHE A 238 26.18 -3.28 1.53
CA PHE A 238 25.26 -2.18 1.27
C PHE A 238 25.83 -1.27 0.16
N ASP A 239 25.63 -1.63 -1.10
CA ASP A 239 26.23 -0.95 -2.25
C ASP A 239 25.40 0.23 -2.78
N THR A 240 24.82 1.04 -1.88
CA THR A 240 23.97 2.19 -2.22
C THR A 240 24.65 3.56 -1.98
N GLU A 241 24.25 4.57 -2.76
CA GLU A 241 24.65 5.97 -2.49
C GLU A 241 23.76 6.65 -1.44
N ASP A 242 22.62 6.05 -1.07
CA ASP A 242 21.72 6.56 -0.03
C ASP A 242 22.19 6.14 1.38
N TRP A 243 22.85 7.07 2.07
CA TRP A 243 23.35 6.82 3.43
C TRP A 243 22.22 6.69 4.46
N SER A 244 21.05 7.27 4.20
CA SER A 244 19.89 7.15 5.10
C SER A 244 19.31 5.74 5.07
N ALA A 245 19.32 5.08 3.90
CA ALA A 245 18.96 3.68 3.76
C ALA A 245 19.95 2.78 4.50
N ILE A 246 21.26 3.07 4.42
CA ILE A 246 22.30 2.34 5.16
C ILE A 246 22.07 2.43 6.67
N ILE A 247 21.79 3.62 7.21
CA ILE A 247 21.52 3.81 8.64
C ILE A 247 20.27 3.03 9.05
N GLN A 248 19.18 3.15 8.29
CA GLN A 248 17.91 2.55 8.69
C GLN A 248 17.96 1.02 8.60
N GLU A 249 18.31 0.47 7.45
CA GLU A 249 18.29 -0.98 7.24
C GLU A 249 19.51 -1.66 7.88
N GLY A 250 20.67 -0.99 7.91
CA GLY A 250 21.86 -1.50 8.59
C GLY A 250 21.70 -1.53 10.12
N ASN A 251 21.05 -0.54 10.73
CA ASN A 251 20.80 -0.59 12.18
C ASN A 251 19.79 -1.68 12.56
N LYS A 252 18.76 -1.93 11.74
CA LYS A 252 17.86 -3.07 11.95
C LYS A 252 18.62 -4.39 12.02
N LEU A 253 19.50 -4.61 11.03
CA LEU A 253 20.37 -5.80 11.00
C LEU A 253 21.25 -5.88 12.24
N LEU A 254 21.97 -4.80 12.58
CA LEU A 254 22.86 -4.78 13.74
C LEU A 254 22.11 -4.99 15.06
N THR A 255 20.89 -4.46 15.19
CA THR A 255 20.04 -4.70 16.36
C THR A 255 19.69 -6.17 16.48
N TYR A 256 19.23 -6.80 15.40
CA TYR A 256 18.94 -8.24 15.39
C TYR A 256 20.17 -9.08 15.73
N LEU A 257 21.30 -8.84 15.05
CA LEU A 257 22.55 -9.57 15.29
C LEU A 257 23.04 -9.42 16.75
N LYS A 258 22.84 -8.25 17.36
CA LYS A 258 23.19 -8.03 18.78
C LYS A 258 22.24 -8.73 19.74
N ASN A 259 20.94 -8.68 19.48
CA ASN A 259 19.91 -9.30 20.32
C ASN A 259 20.05 -10.83 20.33
N GLU A 260 20.30 -11.43 19.17
CA GLU A 260 20.52 -12.87 19.00
C GLU A 260 21.96 -13.31 19.34
N VAL A 261 22.80 -12.37 19.82
CA VAL A 261 24.19 -12.63 20.21
C VAL A 261 25.00 -13.27 19.06
N ILE A 262 24.70 -12.89 17.82
CA ILE A 262 25.35 -13.40 16.61
C ILE A 262 26.69 -12.67 16.40
N PRO A 263 27.84 -13.38 16.37
CA PRO A 263 29.13 -12.75 16.10
C PRO A 263 29.19 -12.12 14.72
N HIS A 264 29.52 -10.82 14.66
CA HIS A 264 29.58 -10.06 13.41
C HIS A 264 30.68 -9.01 13.41
N GLN A 265 31.08 -8.55 12.21
CA GLN A 265 31.99 -7.43 12.03
C GLN A 265 31.37 -6.37 11.12
N LEU A 266 31.34 -5.12 11.59
CA LEU A 266 30.88 -3.98 10.80
C LEU A 266 32.11 -3.22 10.27
N ALA A 267 32.13 -2.92 8.98
CA ALA A 267 33.21 -2.17 8.36
C ALA A 267 32.70 -1.08 7.42
N TRP A 268 33.34 0.09 7.44
CA TRP A 268 33.17 1.04 6.36
C TRP A 268 33.96 0.55 5.15
N SER A 269 33.34 0.47 3.98
CA SER A 269 34.02 0.01 2.76
C SER A 269 35.16 0.93 2.32
N GLY A 270 35.32 2.13 2.87
CA GLY A 270 36.21 3.17 2.33
C GLY A 270 35.64 3.80 1.04
N GLY A 271 34.32 3.75 0.84
CA GLY A 271 33.61 4.26 -0.34
C GLY A 271 32.17 4.64 -0.01
N LYS A 272 31.22 4.31 -0.91
CA LYS A 272 29.81 4.69 -0.77
C LYS A 272 29.02 3.94 0.30
N GLY A 273 29.45 2.72 0.68
CA GLY A 273 28.70 1.79 1.54
C GLY A 273 29.45 1.22 2.74
N ILE A 274 28.79 0.30 3.46
CA ILE A 274 29.33 -0.49 4.58
C ILE A 274 29.25 -1.99 4.26
N HIS A 275 30.07 -2.80 4.91
CA HIS A 275 29.95 -4.25 4.89
C HIS A 275 29.66 -4.75 6.31
N ILE A 276 28.73 -5.69 6.45
CA ILE A 276 28.53 -6.45 7.67
C ILE A 276 28.86 -7.91 7.37
N HIS A 277 29.80 -8.47 8.12
CA HIS A 277 30.33 -9.82 7.95
C HIS A 277 29.87 -10.72 9.09
N VAL A 278 29.31 -11.88 8.77
CA VAL A 278 28.95 -12.94 9.73
C VAL A 278 29.65 -14.22 9.30
N PHE A 279 30.43 -14.83 10.19
CA PHE A 279 31.14 -16.08 9.93
C PHE A 279 30.41 -17.24 10.61
N VAL A 280 30.23 -18.33 9.88
CA VAL A 280 29.35 -19.43 10.27
C VAL A 280 30.19 -20.65 10.64
N ASP A 281 29.80 -21.32 11.73
CA ASP A 281 30.31 -22.65 12.09
C ASP A 281 29.54 -23.71 11.30
N MET A 282 30.10 -24.12 10.16
CA MET A 282 29.50 -25.13 9.28
C MET A 282 29.45 -26.51 9.94
N GLY A 283 30.29 -26.76 10.95
CA GLY A 283 30.31 -28.02 11.70
C GLY A 283 29.15 -28.16 12.69
N SER A 284 28.48 -27.06 13.04
CA SER A 284 27.36 -27.06 13.98
C SER A 284 26.02 -27.52 13.39
N VAL A 285 25.92 -27.63 12.07
CA VAL A 285 24.69 -28.10 11.40
C VAL A 285 24.55 -29.60 11.58
N GLU A 286 23.42 -30.05 12.11
CA GLU A 286 23.06 -31.46 12.12
C GLU A 286 22.36 -31.81 10.79
N PRO A 287 23.03 -32.52 9.87
CA PRO A 287 22.40 -32.90 8.62
C PRO A 287 21.29 -33.92 8.89
N ASP A 288 20.15 -33.73 8.24
CA ASP A 288 19.08 -34.73 8.21
C ASP A 288 19.66 -36.10 7.74
N PRO A 289 19.46 -37.19 8.48
CA PRO A 289 19.95 -38.52 8.09
C PRO A 289 19.49 -38.94 6.68
N ALA A 290 18.31 -38.49 6.24
CA ALA A 290 17.80 -38.74 4.89
C ALA A 290 18.56 -37.95 3.79
N LEU A 291 19.31 -36.93 4.18
CA LEU A 291 20.14 -36.11 3.28
C LEU A 291 21.60 -36.52 3.30
N ALA A 292 22.05 -37.27 4.31
CA ALA A 292 23.46 -37.63 4.51
C ALA A 292 24.10 -38.27 3.26
N GLU A 293 23.37 -39.12 2.53
CA GLU A 293 23.85 -39.76 1.30
C GLU A 293 24.05 -38.79 0.12
N HIS A 294 23.35 -37.65 0.12
CA HIS A 294 23.43 -36.61 -0.91
C HIS A 294 24.42 -35.48 -0.57
N LEU A 295 24.91 -35.45 0.67
CA LEU A 295 25.81 -34.43 1.21
C LEU A 295 27.30 -34.84 1.14
N GLU A 296 27.59 -36.07 0.72
CA GLU A 296 28.94 -36.48 0.38
C GLU A 296 29.37 -35.86 -0.96
N ASP A 297 30.59 -35.34 -0.99
CA ASP A 297 31.13 -34.47 -2.04
C ASP A 297 31.02 -35.15 -3.44
N ARG A 298 29.99 -34.73 -4.19
CA ARG A 298 29.53 -35.22 -5.49
C ARG A 298 28.92 -36.64 -5.53
N ALA A 299 28.17 -37.04 -4.52
CA ALA A 299 27.23 -38.16 -4.65
C ALA A 299 25.92 -37.65 -5.26
N GLU A 300 25.60 -38.16 -6.46
CA GLU A 300 24.38 -37.96 -7.25
C GLU A 300 24.15 -36.59 -7.91
N TYR A 301 24.02 -35.46 -7.18
CA TYR A 301 23.53 -34.19 -7.74
C TYR A 301 24.53 -33.01 -7.75
N GLY A 302 25.69 -33.14 -7.12
CA GLY A 302 26.74 -32.10 -7.16
C GLY A 302 26.35 -30.78 -6.47
N LEU A 303 25.65 -30.87 -5.34
CA LEU A 303 25.14 -29.73 -4.58
C LEU A 303 26.27 -28.90 -3.95
N ASP A 304 26.04 -27.60 -3.88
CA ASP A 304 26.93 -26.65 -3.22
C ASP A 304 26.38 -26.27 -1.84
N VAL A 305 26.64 -27.13 -0.86
CA VAL A 305 26.10 -27.00 0.50
C VAL A 305 26.43 -25.63 1.11
N SER A 306 27.67 -25.16 0.95
CA SER A 306 28.08 -23.86 1.47
C SER A 306 27.28 -22.71 0.84
N ALA A 307 27.01 -22.75 -0.48
CA ALA A 307 26.19 -21.73 -1.13
C ALA A 307 24.72 -21.78 -0.70
N ILE A 308 24.16 -22.98 -0.50
CA ILE A 308 22.78 -23.16 -0.06
C ILE A 308 22.61 -22.62 1.37
N VAL A 309 23.51 -22.99 2.28
CA VAL A 309 23.52 -22.51 3.67
C VAL A 309 23.62 -20.99 3.72
N ARG A 310 24.55 -20.38 2.97
CA ARG A 310 24.69 -18.92 2.93
C ARG A 310 23.41 -18.22 2.47
N ARG A 311 22.74 -18.72 1.41
CA ARG A 311 21.48 -18.14 0.92
C ARG A 311 20.37 -18.26 1.96
N ALA A 312 20.16 -19.46 2.48
CA ALA A 312 19.10 -19.72 3.46
C ALA A 312 19.26 -18.84 4.71
N LEU A 313 20.49 -18.71 5.22
CA LEU A 313 20.76 -17.88 6.39
C LEU A 313 20.69 -16.39 6.07
N ASN A 314 21.15 -15.93 4.90
CA ASN A 314 21.00 -14.54 4.48
C ASN A 314 19.54 -14.11 4.45
N ASP A 315 18.68 -14.93 3.82
CA ASP A 315 17.26 -14.64 3.67
C ASP A 315 16.54 -14.69 5.02
N HIS A 316 16.87 -15.67 5.86
CA HIS A 316 16.34 -15.77 7.22
C HIS A 316 16.72 -14.57 8.09
N ILE A 317 18.03 -14.22 8.16
CA ILE A 317 18.50 -13.08 8.96
C ILE A 317 17.87 -11.76 8.48
N ALA A 318 17.76 -11.56 7.16
CA ALA A 318 17.17 -10.33 6.61
C ALA A 318 15.67 -10.22 6.96
N ALA A 319 14.95 -11.35 6.94
CA ALA A 319 13.54 -11.40 7.31
C ALA A 319 13.32 -11.14 8.81
N GLU A 320 14.04 -11.84 9.69
CA GLU A 320 13.93 -11.67 11.15
C GLU A 320 14.37 -10.28 11.61
N ALA A 321 15.37 -9.69 10.95
CA ALA A 321 15.78 -8.32 11.19
C ALA A 321 14.76 -7.27 10.69
N GLY A 322 13.71 -7.66 9.96
CA GLY A 322 12.73 -6.74 9.37
C GLY A 322 13.33 -5.80 8.32
N MET A 323 14.36 -6.25 7.62
CA MET A 323 15.06 -5.46 6.62
C MET A 323 14.31 -5.37 5.29
N ASP A 324 14.32 -4.19 4.68
CA ASP A 324 13.98 -4.05 3.26
C ASP A 324 15.25 -4.22 2.41
N ILE A 325 15.43 -5.42 1.86
CA ILE A 325 16.60 -5.81 1.05
C ILE A 325 16.77 -4.91 -0.19
N LYS A 326 15.67 -4.50 -0.83
CA LYS A 326 15.72 -3.67 -2.05
C LYS A 326 16.19 -2.26 -1.71
N ARG A 327 15.67 -1.70 -0.61
CA ARG A 327 16.06 -0.39 -0.12
C ARG A 327 17.50 -0.37 0.40
N ALA A 328 17.93 -1.44 1.07
CA ALA A 328 19.31 -1.62 1.53
C ALA A 328 20.32 -1.67 0.37
N GLY A 329 19.89 -2.03 -0.85
CA GLY A 329 20.75 -2.10 -2.02
C GLY A 329 21.81 -3.19 -1.91
N LEU A 330 21.45 -4.35 -1.34
CA LEU A 330 22.37 -5.47 -1.15
C LEU A 330 22.76 -6.10 -2.48
N ASP A 331 24.05 -6.39 -2.67
CA ASP A 331 24.56 -7.11 -3.85
C ASP A 331 24.38 -8.64 -3.67
N PRO A 332 23.44 -9.29 -4.39
CA PRO A 332 23.17 -10.72 -4.23
C PRO A 332 24.37 -11.60 -4.63
N LEU A 333 25.29 -11.08 -5.46
CA LEU A 333 26.50 -11.82 -5.85
C LEU A 333 27.45 -12.08 -4.67
N LYS A 334 27.26 -11.42 -3.53
CA LYS A 334 28.03 -11.67 -2.30
C LYS A 334 27.63 -12.97 -1.60
N VAL A 335 26.44 -13.47 -1.85
CA VAL A 335 25.90 -14.68 -1.20
C VAL A 335 25.77 -15.83 -2.22
N ASP A 336 25.46 -15.52 -3.48
CA ASP A 336 25.10 -16.47 -4.54
C ASP A 336 26.27 -17.13 -5.30
N PHE A 337 27.51 -17.03 -4.83
CA PHE A 337 28.64 -17.63 -5.51
C PHE A 337 28.80 -19.13 -5.18
N SER A 338 29.28 -19.93 -6.14
CA SER A 338 29.57 -21.36 -5.91
C SER A 338 31.00 -21.59 -5.40
N THR A 339 31.22 -22.65 -4.62
CA THR A 339 32.50 -23.26 -4.23
C THR A 339 33.44 -23.50 -5.43
N ALA A 340 32.90 -23.85 -6.60
CA ALA A 340 33.67 -24.05 -7.83
C ALA A 340 34.12 -22.75 -8.52
N ARG A 341 33.58 -21.59 -8.12
CA ARG A 341 33.96 -20.29 -8.67
C ARG A 341 35.00 -19.64 -7.76
N LYS A 342 35.61 -18.56 -8.25
CA LYS A 342 36.64 -17.82 -7.52
C LYS A 342 36.12 -17.05 -6.29
N GLY A 343 34.81 -17.07 -6.01
CA GLY A 343 34.16 -16.28 -4.96
C GLY A 343 33.77 -14.89 -5.45
N SER A 344 33.18 -14.07 -4.57
CA SER A 344 32.95 -12.64 -4.84
C SER A 344 34.05 -11.81 -4.21
N MET A 345 34.57 -10.82 -4.93
CA MET A 345 35.66 -9.98 -4.40
C MET A 345 35.09 -8.87 -3.54
N MET A 346 35.80 -8.58 -2.45
CA MET A 346 35.54 -7.45 -1.58
C MET A 346 36.80 -6.66 -1.35
N ARG A 347 36.65 -5.37 -1.06
CA ARG A 347 37.78 -4.56 -0.63
C ARG A 347 38.40 -5.14 0.64
N ALA A 348 39.72 -5.33 0.65
CA ALA A 348 40.45 -5.80 1.81
C ALA A 348 40.53 -4.70 2.88
N TYR A 349 40.56 -5.08 4.17
CA TYR A 349 40.84 -4.12 5.25
C TYR A 349 42.15 -3.40 4.98
N GLY A 350 42.19 -2.11 5.25
CA GLY A 350 43.36 -1.31 4.95
C GLY A 350 43.63 -1.16 3.46
N CYS A 351 42.71 -1.37 2.51
CA CYS A 351 42.89 -0.97 1.10
C CYS A 351 42.59 0.53 0.90
N LEU A 352 43.45 1.26 0.16
CA LEU A 352 43.24 2.66 -0.21
C LEU A 352 42.53 2.79 -1.56
N ARG A 353 41.53 3.68 -1.66
CA ARG A 353 40.95 4.02 -2.97
C ARG A 353 41.90 4.87 -3.82
N PRO A 354 42.16 4.48 -5.08
CA PRO A 354 43.02 5.25 -5.99
C PRO A 354 42.55 6.70 -6.19
N LYS A 355 43.50 7.61 -6.46
CA LYS A 355 43.25 9.05 -6.66
C LYS A 355 42.28 9.38 -7.81
N ALA A 356 42.15 8.48 -8.79
CA ALA A 356 41.27 8.64 -9.95
C ALA A 356 39.80 8.24 -9.70
N GLU A 357 39.45 7.76 -8.50
CA GLU A 357 38.12 7.24 -8.19
C GLU A 357 37.28 8.20 -7.34
N LYS A 358 35.96 8.16 -7.54
CA LYS A 358 34.98 8.73 -6.59
C LYS A 358 35.30 8.13 -5.20
N TYR A 359 35.56 8.98 -4.21
CA TYR A 359 36.04 8.64 -2.86
C TYR A 359 37.55 8.29 -2.73
N ALA A 360 38.40 8.85 -3.58
CA ALA A 360 39.86 8.81 -3.45
C ALA A 360 40.34 9.07 -2.01
N GLY A 361 41.25 8.23 -1.53
CA GLY A 361 41.80 8.32 -0.16
C GLY A 361 40.99 7.58 0.92
N GLY A 362 39.81 7.06 0.61
CA GLY A 362 39.05 6.22 1.54
C GLY A 362 39.75 4.89 1.82
N VAL A 363 39.73 4.45 3.07
CA VAL A 363 40.34 3.20 3.52
C VAL A 363 39.29 2.31 4.20
N LYS A 364 39.23 1.03 3.83
CA LYS A 364 38.34 0.08 4.52
C LYS A 364 38.82 -0.12 5.95
N THR A 365 37.95 0.13 6.92
CA THR A 365 38.26 0.08 8.35
C THR A 365 37.10 -0.48 9.16
N LEU A 366 37.39 -1.11 10.30
CA LEU A 366 36.39 -1.63 11.23
C LEU A 366 35.63 -0.46 11.90
N LEU A 367 34.35 -0.68 12.20
CA LEU A 367 33.47 0.27 12.89
C LEU A 367 32.78 -0.40 14.07
N ASP A 368 32.50 0.38 15.12
CA ASP A 368 31.68 -0.06 16.26
C ASP A 368 30.17 0.16 16.02
N SER A 369 29.84 1.18 15.22
CA SER A 369 28.47 1.54 14.86
C SER A 369 28.43 2.23 13.49
N ILE A 370 27.25 2.28 12.86
CA ILE A 370 27.06 2.97 11.59
C ILE A 370 27.07 4.48 11.84
N PRO A 371 28.00 5.25 11.24
CA PRO A 371 28.06 6.70 11.43
C PRO A 371 26.79 7.41 10.92
N GLU A 372 26.34 8.44 11.62
CA GLU A 372 25.15 9.24 11.27
C GLU A 372 25.23 9.91 9.89
N ARG A 373 26.45 10.10 9.38
CA ARG A 373 26.72 10.55 8.01
C ARG A 373 27.86 9.77 7.40
N ARG A 374 27.92 9.75 6.08
CA ARG A 374 29.03 9.12 5.35
C ARG A 374 30.38 9.72 5.81
N PRO A 375 31.34 8.88 6.24
CA PRO A 375 32.69 9.34 6.56
C PRO A 375 33.40 9.92 5.33
N ARG A 376 34.21 10.95 5.55
CA ARG A 376 35.12 11.51 4.54
C ARG A 376 36.41 10.67 4.48
N PRO A 377 37.08 10.57 3.31
CA PRO A 377 38.42 10.01 3.22
C PRO A 377 39.37 10.58 4.29
N GLY A 378 40.00 9.70 5.08
CA GLY A 378 40.90 10.07 6.18
C GLY A 378 40.22 10.44 7.50
N GLU A 379 38.89 10.43 7.59
CA GLU A 379 38.16 10.78 8.83
C GLU A 379 38.22 9.69 9.91
N LEU A 380 38.31 8.42 9.51
CA LEU A 380 38.30 7.27 10.42
C LEU A 380 39.69 6.65 10.52
N PRO A 381 40.13 6.24 11.73
CA PRO A 381 41.39 5.52 11.90
C PRO A 381 41.33 4.14 11.22
N LEU A 382 42.48 3.64 10.78
CA LEU A 382 42.59 2.28 10.23
C LEU A 382 42.66 1.25 11.36
N VAL A 383 41.58 0.47 11.48
CA VAL A 383 41.41 -0.61 12.45
C VAL A 383 41.18 -1.92 11.69
N PHE A 384 41.97 -2.93 12.03
CA PHE A 384 41.80 -4.31 11.56
C PHE A 384 41.06 -5.10 12.65
N PRO A 385 40.23 -6.09 12.28
CA PRO A 385 39.64 -6.98 13.26
C PRO A 385 40.70 -7.86 13.94
N GLU A 386 40.56 -8.08 15.25
CA GLU A 386 41.51 -8.89 16.02
C GLU A 386 41.13 -10.38 16.05
N LYS A 387 39.83 -10.67 16.09
CA LYS A 387 39.25 -12.02 16.23
C LYS A 387 38.13 -12.27 15.23
N ILE A 388 37.95 -13.54 14.89
CA ILE A 388 36.84 -14.05 14.07
C ILE A 388 35.94 -14.87 15.00
N GLY A 389 34.69 -14.42 15.20
CA GLY A 389 33.70 -15.20 15.93
C GLY A 389 32.90 -16.05 14.96
N LEU A 390 32.77 -17.35 15.25
CA LEU A 390 31.92 -18.26 14.49
C LEU A 390 30.54 -18.33 15.13
N TRP A 391 29.50 -18.18 14.31
CA TRP A 391 28.12 -18.35 14.72
C TRP A 391 27.73 -19.83 14.68
N ASN A 392 27.35 -20.38 15.82
CA ASN A 392 26.75 -21.72 15.90
C ASN A 392 25.32 -21.65 15.35
N ILE A 393 25.08 -22.42 14.29
CA ILE A 393 23.82 -22.44 13.54
C ILE A 393 23.04 -23.75 13.73
N GLY A 394 23.39 -24.56 14.72
CA GLY A 394 22.75 -25.85 14.97
C GLY A 394 21.24 -25.74 15.21
N ALA A 395 20.80 -24.68 15.89
CA ALA A 395 19.37 -24.38 16.10
C ALA A 395 18.60 -24.10 14.80
N LEU A 396 19.29 -23.71 13.73
CA LEU A 396 18.71 -23.43 12.41
C LEU A 396 18.84 -24.60 11.44
N SER A 397 19.21 -25.79 11.93
CA SER A 397 19.37 -26.98 11.10
C SER A 397 18.10 -27.33 10.33
N SER A 398 16.90 -27.06 10.86
CA SER A 398 15.63 -27.29 10.14
C SER A 398 15.53 -26.45 8.87
N ILE A 399 15.75 -25.14 8.96
CA ILE A 399 15.72 -24.20 7.82
C ILE A 399 16.76 -24.60 6.77
N ILE A 400 17.95 -24.98 7.22
CA ILE A 400 19.04 -25.42 6.33
C ILE A 400 18.67 -26.73 5.63
N ASN A 401 18.15 -27.71 6.37
CA ASN A 401 17.74 -29.00 5.82
C ASN A 401 16.57 -28.85 4.84
N ASP A 402 15.63 -27.93 5.08
CA ASP A 402 14.54 -27.61 4.16
C ASP A 402 15.06 -27.00 2.84
N ALA A 403 16.00 -26.05 2.93
CA ALA A 403 16.65 -25.48 1.76
C ALA A 403 17.44 -26.53 0.95
N LEU A 404 18.13 -27.44 1.64
CA LEU A 404 18.84 -28.57 1.02
C LEU A 404 17.87 -29.53 0.32
N ARG A 405 16.73 -29.89 0.95
CA ARG A 405 15.69 -30.73 0.33
C ARG A 405 15.13 -30.08 -0.93
N ALA A 406 14.85 -28.77 -0.90
CA ALA A 406 14.33 -28.06 -2.06
C ALA A 406 15.31 -28.09 -3.24
N GLU A 407 16.61 -27.87 -3.00
CA GLU A 407 17.65 -27.91 -4.02
C GLU A 407 17.86 -29.34 -4.57
N ILE A 408 17.76 -30.38 -3.73
CA ILE A 408 17.77 -31.79 -4.18
C ILE A 408 16.56 -32.09 -5.07
N GLN A 409 15.38 -31.63 -4.66
CA GLN A 409 14.16 -31.85 -5.42
C GLN A 409 14.20 -31.12 -6.78
N GLU A 410 14.84 -29.95 -6.85
CA GLU A 410 15.02 -29.24 -8.11
C GLU A 410 16.13 -29.86 -8.98
N ALA A 411 17.27 -30.25 -8.37
CA ALA A 411 18.35 -30.92 -9.09
C ALA A 411 17.91 -32.28 -9.67
N SER A 412 17.09 -33.04 -8.94
CA SER A 412 16.50 -34.30 -9.41
C SER A 412 15.49 -34.10 -10.55
N ARG A 413 14.74 -32.98 -10.56
CA ARG A 413 13.87 -32.61 -11.69
C ARG A 413 14.63 -32.25 -12.97
N GLU A 414 15.87 -31.77 -12.85
CA GLU A 414 16.66 -31.27 -14.00
C GLU A 414 17.77 -32.24 -14.51
N ALA A 415 18.01 -33.38 -13.85
CA ALA A 415 19.08 -34.32 -14.18
C ALA A 415 18.84 -35.06 -15.51
N PHE A 416 19.91 -35.28 -16.32
CA PHE A 416 19.84 -36.21 -17.44
C PHE A 416 19.67 -37.65 -16.92
N THR A 417 18.54 -38.28 -17.21
CA THR A 417 18.32 -39.69 -16.91
C THR A 417 18.83 -40.56 -18.07
N PRO A 418 19.22 -41.83 -17.83
CA PRO A 418 19.61 -42.79 -18.88
C PRO A 418 18.57 -42.99 -19.99
N LYS A 419 17.29 -42.69 -19.74
CA LYS A 419 16.21 -42.71 -20.75
C LYS A 419 16.27 -41.55 -21.76
N ALA A 420 17.09 -40.53 -21.54
CA ALA A 420 17.06 -39.29 -22.32
C ALA A 420 17.81 -39.34 -23.67
N ILE A 421 18.59 -40.40 -23.94
CA ILE A 421 19.49 -40.49 -25.11
C ILE A 421 19.32 -41.83 -25.83
N GLU A 422 18.31 -41.94 -26.70
CA GLU A 422 18.07 -43.16 -27.50
C GLU A 422 18.79 -43.16 -28.87
N GLY A 423 19.38 -42.03 -29.29
CA GLY A 423 20.06 -41.86 -30.58
C GLY A 423 21.56 -41.54 -30.46
N PRO A 424 22.31 -41.48 -31.58
CA PRO A 424 23.75 -41.29 -31.57
C PRO A 424 24.15 -39.95 -30.93
N LEU A 425 25.16 -39.95 -30.07
CA LEU A 425 25.64 -38.73 -29.38
C LEU A 425 25.99 -37.55 -30.32
N SER A 426 26.38 -37.83 -31.56
CA SER A 426 26.64 -36.83 -32.60
C SER A 426 25.40 -36.00 -32.99
N SER A 427 24.19 -36.52 -32.72
CA SER A 427 22.93 -35.80 -32.93
C SER A 427 22.66 -34.73 -31.87
N ILE A 428 23.37 -34.76 -30.73
CA ILE A 428 23.23 -33.78 -29.66
C ILE A 428 24.11 -32.56 -30.00
N PRO A 429 23.52 -31.36 -30.23
CA PRO A 429 24.25 -30.21 -30.74
C PRO A 429 25.45 -29.80 -29.89
N CYS A 430 25.30 -29.79 -28.56
CA CYS A 430 26.39 -29.40 -27.65
C CYS A 430 27.50 -30.45 -27.60
N TYR A 431 27.18 -31.74 -27.64
CA TYR A 431 28.17 -32.83 -27.68
C TYR A 431 28.99 -32.75 -28.97
N SER A 432 28.29 -32.69 -30.11
CA SER A 432 28.91 -32.61 -31.44
C SER A 432 29.79 -31.37 -31.58
N TYR A 433 29.30 -30.21 -31.13
CA TYR A 433 30.07 -28.97 -31.17
C TYR A 433 31.34 -29.05 -30.32
N LEU A 434 31.22 -29.47 -29.05
CA LEU A 434 32.35 -29.55 -28.13
C LEU A 434 33.40 -30.54 -28.66
N ARG A 435 32.98 -31.72 -29.12
CA ARG A 435 33.88 -32.73 -29.68
C ARG A 435 34.65 -32.22 -30.90
N ALA A 436 34.01 -31.44 -31.78
CA ALA A 436 34.62 -30.97 -33.03
C ALA A 436 35.47 -29.70 -32.86
N ASN A 437 35.08 -28.79 -31.97
CA ASN A 437 35.67 -27.44 -31.88
C ASN A 437 36.40 -27.18 -30.56
N GLY A 438 36.27 -28.08 -29.59
CA GLY A 438 36.76 -27.86 -28.23
C GLY A 438 35.95 -26.82 -27.45
N ALA A 439 36.24 -26.68 -26.15
CA ALA A 439 35.68 -25.62 -25.32
C ALA A 439 36.63 -24.39 -25.26
N PRO A 440 36.09 -23.18 -25.01
CA PRO A 440 36.90 -21.98 -24.79
C PRO A 440 37.95 -22.14 -23.68
N LEU A 441 39.03 -21.35 -23.77
CA LEU A 441 40.07 -21.31 -22.73
C LEU A 441 39.44 -20.99 -21.36
N GLY A 442 39.74 -21.80 -20.34
CA GLY A 442 39.13 -21.70 -19.00
C GLY A 442 37.89 -22.58 -18.77
N LEU A 443 37.34 -23.20 -19.82
CA LEU A 443 36.19 -24.12 -19.73
C LEU A 443 36.51 -25.53 -20.28
N ARG A 444 37.79 -25.83 -20.54
CA ARG A 444 38.22 -27.08 -21.19
C ARG A 444 37.95 -28.33 -20.35
N ASN A 445 38.22 -28.27 -19.05
CA ASN A 445 37.94 -29.38 -18.13
C ASN A 445 36.43 -29.60 -17.96
N GLU A 446 35.63 -28.53 -18.00
CA GLU A 446 34.15 -28.62 -17.98
C GLU A 446 33.61 -29.28 -19.25
N GLY A 447 34.22 -29.01 -20.41
CA GLY A 447 33.86 -29.67 -21.65
C GLY A 447 34.25 -31.15 -21.65
N ALA A 448 35.41 -31.52 -21.09
CA ALA A 448 35.81 -32.92 -20.92
C ALA A 448 34.86 -33.69 -20.00
N LEU A 449 34.47 -33.06 -18.88
CA LEU A 449 33.46 -33.59 -17.97
C LEU A 449 32.12 -33.80 -18.71
N THR A 450 31.67 -32.82 -19.49
CA THR A 450 30.42 -32.90 -20.27
C THR A 450 30.45 -34.06 -21.27
N ILE A 451 31.53 -34.20 -22.04
CA ILE A 451 31.71 -35.31 -22.99
C ILE A 451 31.71 -36.66 -22.25
N SER A 452 32.39 -36.74 -21.11
CA SER A 452 32.47 -37.96 -20.29
C SER A 452 31.11 -38.42 -19.78
N ILE A 453 30.29 -37.48 -19.28
CA ILE A 453 28.94 -37.77 -18.76
C ILE A 453 28.02 -38.22 -19.89
N PHE A 454 28.05 -37.57 -21.06
CA PHE A 454 27.24 -38.02 -22.20
C PHE A 454 27.57 -39.45 -22.63
N ASN A 455 28.85 -39.84 -22.65
CA ASN A 455 29.26 -41.21 -22.97
C ASN A 455 28.81 -42.22 -21.90
N GLN A 456 28.92 -41.87 -20.62
CA GLN A 456 28.47 -42.73 -19.52
C GLN A 456 26.95 -42.91 -19.52
N VAL A 457 26.18 -41.82 -19.69
CA VAL A 457 24.70 -41.85 -19.72
C VAL A 457 24.16 -42.59 -20.94
N HIS A 458 24.83 -42.49 -22.09
CA HIS A 458 24.53 -43.30 -23.28
C HIS A 458 24.95 -44.78 -23.13
N GLY A 459 25.65 -45.15 -22.05
CA GLY A 459 26.06 -46.53 -21.78
C GLY A 459 27.26 -47.00 -22.61
N ARG A 460 28.10 -46.10 -23.12
CA ARG A 460 29.34 -46.50 -23.83
C ARG A 460 30.36 -47.08 -22.86
N LEU A 461 31.18 -48.02 -23.34
CA LEU A 461 32.27 -48.59 -22.55
C LEU A 461 33.37 -47.53 -22.30
N LEU A 462 34.11 -47.66 -21.20
CA LEU A 462 35.17 -46.71 -20.83
C LEU A 462 36.19 -46.48 -21.96
N GLU A 463 36.60 -47.54 -22.66
CA GLU A 463 37.56 -47.41 -23.77
C GLU A 463 37.00 -46.62 -24.95
N GLU A 464 35.72 -46.78 -25.28
CA GLU A 464 35.06 -46.01 -26.35
C GLU A 464 34.95 -44.53 -25.97
N ALA A 465 34.69 -44.25 -24.69
CA ALA A 465 34.64 -42.89 -24.17
C ALA A 465 36.02 -42.22 -24.13
N ARG A 466 37.10 -43.00 -23.91
CA ARG A 466 38.49 -42.48 -23.97
C ARG A 466 38.81 -41.91 -25.34
N ASP A 467 38.40 -42.58 -26.41
CA ASP A 467 38.66 -42.09 -27.76
C ASP A 467 37.90 -40.79 -28.08
N GLU A 468 36.68 -40.65 -27.57
CA GLU A 468 35.90 -39.42 -27.69
C GLU A 468 36.51 -38.25 -26.90
N VAL A 469 36.98 -38.51 -25.68
CA VAL A 469 37.66 -37.51 -24.86
C VAL A 469 39.00 -37.11 -25.46
N ARG A 470 39.77 -38.04 -26.04
CA ARG A 470 40.98 -37.73 -26.81
C ARG A 470 40.68 -36.84 -28.02
N ALA A 471 39.59 -37.12 -28.76
CA ALA A 471 39.17 -36.28 -29.88
C ALA A 471 38.84 -34.85 -29.41
N TYR A 472 38.10 -34.72 -28.31
CA TYR A 472 37.82 -33.43 -27.67
C TYR A 472 39.09 -32.69 -27.21
N SER A 473 40.02 -33.39 -26.55
CA SER A 473 41.30 -32.84 -26.10
C SER A 473 42.09 -32.26 -27.25
N ARG A 474 42.23 -33.02 -28.35
CA ARG A 474 42.91 -32.55 -29.57
C ARG A 474 42.24 -31.32 -30.18
N ALA A 475 40.91 -31.25 -30.18
CA ALA A 475 40.17 -30.07 -30.65
C ALA A 475 40.42 -28.83 -29.76
N CYS A 476 40.67 -29.02 -28.46
CA CYS A 476 41.02 -27.93 -27.55
C CYS A 476 42.49 -27.48 -27.70
N SER A 477 43.42 -28.44 -27.78
CA SER A 477 44.87 -28.21 -27.96
C SER A 477 45.60 -29.54 -28.16
N PRO A 478 46.64 -29.62 -29.02
CA PRO A 478 47.45 -30.83 -29.20
C PRO A 478 48.44 -31.14 -28.05
N SER A 479 48.19 -30.67 -26.82
CA SER A 479 49.04 -30.91 -25.65
C SER A 479 48.72 -32.26 -24.98
N GLY A 480 49.73 -33.12 -24.81
CA GLY A 480 49.61 -34.40 -24.11
C GLY A 480 49.39 -34.29 -22.59
N GLU A 481 49.59 -33.11 -22.00
CA GLU A 481 49.29 -32.87 -20.58
C GLU A 481 47.80 -32.64 -20.36
N LEU A 482 47.17 -31.82 -21.21
CA LEU A 482 45.72 -31.57 -21.19
C LEU A 482 44.93 -32.85 -21.49
N GLU A 483 45.43 -33.68 -22.41
CA GLU A 483 44.81 -34.97 -22.71
C GLU A 483 44.80 -35.90 -21.49
N ARG A 484 45.89 -35.94 -20.71
CA ARG A 484 45.94 -36.70 -19.45
C ARG A 484 44.90 -36.20 -18.45
N GLU A 485 44.82 -34.89 -18.20
CA GLU A 485 43.84 -34.32 -17.25
C GLU A 485 42.39 -34.64 -17.63
N HIS A 486 42.08 -34.58 -18.93
CA HIS A 486 40.75 -34.92 -19.42
C HIS A 486 40.44 -36.42 -19.30
N LEU A 487 41.44 -37.29 -19.51
CA LEU A 487 41.29 -38.73 -19.31
C LEU A 487 41.12 -39.10 -17.83
N ASP A 488 41.82 -38.44 -16.93
CA ASP A 488 41.63 -38.60 -15.48
C ASP A 488 40.20 -38.19 -15.07
N THR A 489 39.67 -37.12 -15.67
CA THR A 489 38.28 -36.69 -15.49
C THR A 489 37.30 -37.77 -15.93
N LEU A 490 37.53 -38.38 -17.10
CA LEU A 490 36.71 -39.47 -17.62
C LEU A 490 36.72 -40.69 -16.69
N GLU A 491 37.88 -41.11 -16.22
CA GLU A 491 37.98 -42.22 -15.28
C GLU A 491 37.25 -41.94 -13.97
N GLY A 492 37.33 -40.71 -13.47
CA GLY A 492 36.59 -40.26 -12.30
C GLY A 492 35.08 -40.37 -12.50
N VAL A 493 34.59 -40.00 -13.68
CA VAL A 493 33.17 -40.15 -14.05
C VAL A 493 32.78 -41.61 -14.09
N TYR A 494 33.54 -42.50 -14.73
CA TYR A 494 33.18 -43.92 -14.84
C TYR A 494 33.30 -44.73 -13.54
N LYS A 495 34.06 -44.24 -12.55
CA LYS A 495 34.16 -44.85 -11.21
C LYS A 495 32.94 -44.55 -10.32
N ARG A 496 32.04 -43.63 -10.71
CA ARG A 496 30.87 -43.19 -9.90
C ARG A 496 29.64 -43.02 -10.80
N THR A 497 28.41 -43.12 -10.29
CA THR A 497 27.21 -42.79 -11.09
C THR A 497 26.95 -41.29 -11.04
N TYR A 498 27.42 -40.54 -12.03
CA TYR A 498 27.27 -39.07 -12.07
C TYR A 498 25.93 -38.68 -12.74
N LYS A 499 24.99 -38.06 -12.00
CA LYS A 499 23.67 -37.62 -12.55
C LYS A 499 23.56 -36.09 -12.76
N GLY A 500 24.61 -35.33 -12.48
CA GLY A 500 24.56 -33.86 -12.35
C GLY A 500 24.66 -33.01 -13.62
N ALA A 501 24.66 -33.57 -14.83
CA ALA A 501 24.62 -32.75 -16.05
C ALA A 501 23.18 -32.42 -16.44
N SER A 502 22.91 -31.15 -16.75
CA SER A 502 21.62 -30.68 -17.28
C SER A 502 21.80 -29.69 -18.42
N CYS A 503 20.78 -29.50 -19.26
CA CYS A 503 20.83 -28.48 -20.33
C CYS A 503 21.00 -27.05 -19.79
N LYS A 504 20.56 -26.78 -18.56
CA LYS A 504 20.76 -25.49 -17.87
C LYS A 504 22.22 -25.28 -17.52
N HIS A 505 22.86 -26.31 -16.96
CA HIS A 505 24.29 -26.29 -16.66
C HIS A 505 25.13 -26.04 -17.92
N ILE A 506 24.92 -26.83 -18.97
CA ILE A 506 25.66 -26.72 -20.24
C ILE A 506 25.44 -25.34 -20.88
N ARG A 507 24.20 -24.85 -20.93
CA ARG A 507 23.91 -23.51 -21.50
C ARG A 507 24.50 -22.38 -20.64
N GLY A 508 24.52 -22.52 -19.31
CA GLY A 508 25.13 -21.55 -18.41
C GLY A 508 26.65 -21.48 -18.53
N LYS A 509 27.31 -22.61 -18.83
CA LYS A 509 28.77 -22.67 -19.01
C LYS A 509 29.21 -22.30 -20.42
N PHE A 510 28.55 -22.83 -21.44
CA PHE A 510 28.99 -22.74 -22.85
C PHE A 510 28.14 -21.81 -23.72
N GLY A 511 27.03 -21.30 -23.19
CA GLY A 511 26.16 -20.36 -23.88
C GLY A 511 25.17 -21.01 -24.85
N GLU A 512 24.28 -20.17 -25.37
CA GLU A 512 23.12 -20.57 -26.17
C GLU A 512 23.47 -21.05 -27.57
N LYS A 513 24.64 -20.62 -28.07
CA LYS A 513 25.17 -21.01 -29.39
C LYS A 513 25.61 -22.47 -29.43
N ILE A 514 26.08 -23.01 -28.29
CA ILE A 514 26.55 -24.40 -28.16
C ILE A 514 25.39 -25.31 -27.75
N CYS A 515 24.56 -24.88 -26.79
CA CYS A 515 23.38 -25.63 -26.34
C CYS A 515 22.10 -25.13 -27.04
N ILE A 516 21.84 -25.62 -28.25
CA ILE A 516 20.69 -25.23 -29.08
C ILE A 516 19.46 -26.08 -28.76
N LYS A 517 18.67 -25.67 -27.76
CA LYS A 517 17.48 -26.41 -27.28
C LYS A 517 16.50 -26.80 -28.39
N GLY A 518 16.24 -25.92 -29.35
CA GLY A 518 15.26 -26.17 -30.42
C GLY A 518 15.65 -27.26 -31.43
N ARG A 519 16.92 -27.69 -31.45
CA ARG A 519 17.44 -28.73 -32.35
C ARG A 519 18.07 -29.91 -31.60
N CYS A 520 17.94 -29.95 -30.28
CA CYS A 520 18.57 -30.97 -29.45
C CYS A 520 17.59 -32.13 -29.23
N PRO A 521 17.92 -33.37 -29.64
CA PRO A 521 17.05 -34.53 -29.44
C PRO A 521 16.64 -34.73 -27.98
N ILE A 522 17.56 -34.50 -27.03
CA ILE A 522 17.25 -34.56 -25.58
C ILE A 522 16.20 -33.53 -25.19
N CYS A 523 16.29 -32.29 -25.70
CA CYS A 523 15.33 -31.23 -25.40
C CYS A 523 14.01 -31.40 -26.13
N ILE A 524 14.03 -32.00 -27.32
CA ILE A 524 12.85 -32.29 -28.13
C ILE A 524 12.10 -33.46 -27.50
N GLN A 525 12.81 -34.55 -27.13
CA GLN A 525 12.26 -35.66 -26.39
C GLN A 525 11.77 -35.20 -25.02
N ALA A 526 12.54 -34.45 -24.24
CA ALA A 526 12.05 -33.87 -22.98
C ALA A 526 10.86 -32.90 -23.17
N ARG A 527 10.64 -32.33 -24.37
CA ARG A 527 9.43 -31.55 -24.69
C ARG A 527 8.28 -32.44 -25.13
N ALA A 528 8.56 -33.53 -25.84
CA ALA A 528 7.61 -34.55 -26.25
C ALA A 528 7.15 -35.36 -25.04
N ASP A 529 8.08 -35.84 -24.22
CA ASP A 529 7.87 -36.38 -22.88
C ASP A 529 7.20 -35.35 -21.98
N LYS A 530 7.52 -34.05 -22.00
CA LYS A 530 6.70 -33.05 -21.28
C LYS A 530 5.32 -32.82 -21.91
N SER A 531 5.08 -33.20 -23.16
CA SER A 531 3.76 -33.16 -23.79
C SER A 531 2.95 -34.44 -23.52
N GLU A 532 3.61 -35.58 -23.37
CA GLU A 532 3.05 -36.88 -22.97
C GLU A 532 2.94 -37.03 -21.44
N ASP A 533 3.82 -36.40 -20.67
CA ASP A 533 3.79 -36.22 -19.22
C ASP A 533 2.90 -35.04 -18.85
N LYS A 534 2.67 -34.07 -19.75
CA LYS A 534 1.42 -33.30 -19.69
C LYS A 534 0.23 -34.21 -19.95
N GLY A 535 0.27 -35.17 -20.88
CA GLY A 535 -0.77 -36.18 -21.04
C GLY A 535 -0.99 -37.12 -19.83
N ARG A 536 0.04 -37.38 -19.02
CA ARG A 536 0.00 -38.25 -17.82
C ARG A 536 -0.23 -37.48 -16.51
N SER A 537 0.32 -36.27 -16.37
CA SER A 537 0.03 -35.29 -15.30
C SER A 537 -1.33 -34.61 -15.51
N ARG A 538 -1.85 -34.60 -16.74
CA ARG A 538 -3.23 -34.20 -17.05
C ARG A 538 -4.25 -35.04 -16.32
N ASN A 539 -3.99 -36.32 -16.00
CA ASN A 539 -4.95 -37.03 -15.17
C ASN A 539 -5.10 -36.30 -13.82
N GLY A 540 -4.05 -36.09 -13.04
CA GLY A 540 -4.21 -35.39 -11.75
C GLY A 540 -4.51 -33.88 -11.83
N SER A 541 -4.01 -33.17 -12.84
CA SER A 541 -4.23 -31.72 -13.02
C SER A 541 -5.56 -31.40 -13.70
N ASP A 542 -5.94 -32.13 -14.75
CA ASP A 542 -7.26 -32.00 -15.36
C ASP A 542 -8.32 -32.58 -14.43
N GLU A 543 -8.05 -33.66 -13.66
CA GLU A 543 -8.96 -34.10 -12.59
C GLU A 543 -9.14 -33.00 -11.54
N GLN A 544 -8.08 -32.25 -11.17
CA GLN A 544 -8.22 -31.14 -10.21
C GLN A 544 -8.96 -29.94 -10.81
N VAL A 545 -8.74 -29.63 -12.10
CA VAL A 545 -9.50 -28.59 -12.82
C VAL A 545 -10.96 -29.00 -12.93
N ASP A 546 -11.25 -30.21 -13.41
CA ASP A 546 -12.60 -30.77 -13.56
C ASP A 546 -13.32 -30.84 -12.21
N PHE A 547 -12.61 -31.23 -11.15
CA PHE A 547 -13.12 -31.18 -9.78
C PHE A 547 -13.49 -29.76 -9.36
N LEU A 548 -12.62 -28.77 -9.61
CA LEU A 548 -12.91 -27.37 -9.29
C LEU A 548 -14.06 -26.81 -10.13
N LEU A 549 -14.17 -27.20 -11.40
CA LEU A 549 -15.30 -26.84 -12.26
C LEU A 549 -16.61 -27.48 -11.78
N GLN A 550 -16.57 -28.73 -11.32
CA GLN A 550 -17.72 -29.40 -10.69
C GLN A 550 -18.13 -28.70 -9.39
N LEU A 551 -17.16 -28.36 -8.52
CA LEU A 551 -17.43 -27.60 -7.30
C LEU A 551 -18.04 -26.24 -7.58
N ALA A 552 -17.54 -25.52 -8.60
CA ALA A 552 -18.10 -24.24 -8.99
C ALA A 552 -19.51 -24.36 -9.55
N ARG A 553 -19.82 -25.45 -10.27
CA ARG A 553 -21.15 -25.71 -10.85
C ARG A 553 -22.19 -26.16 -9.82
N GLN A 554 -21.76 -26.73 -8.69
CA GLN A 554 -22.64 -27.26 -7.64
C GLN A 554 -23.79 -28.10 -8.22
N ASP A 555 -23.44 -29.11 -9.04
CA ASP A 555 -24.40 -30.00 -9.71
C ASP A 555 -25.46 -29.30 -10.61
N GLY A 556 -25.15 -28.08 -11.09
CA GLY A 556 -25.99 -27.33 -12.02
C GLY A 556 -26.82 -26.21 -11.38
N GLU A 557 -26.68 -25.99 -10.07
CA GLU A 557 -27.36 -24.90 -9.36
C GLU A 557 -26.68 -23.54 -9.55
N ALA A 558 -25.40 -23.52 -9.97
CA ALA A 558 -24.69 -22.27 -10.18
C ALA A 558 -25.04 -21.62 -11.53
N GLU A 559 -25.34 -20.33 -11.51
CA GLU A 559 -25.62 -19.53 -12.70
C GLU A 559 -24.39 -18.71 -13.11
N PHE A 560 -23.90 -18.92 -14.33
CA PHE A 560 -22.84 -18.11 -14.92
C PHE A 560 -23.46 -17.00 -15.76
N PHE A 561 -22.99 -15.77 -15.58
CA PHE A 561 -23.53 -14.62 -16.29
C PHE A 561 -22.48 -13.50 -16.36
N HIS A 562 -22.73 -12.47 -17.14
CA HIS A 562 -21.86 -11.31 -17.22
C HIS A 562 -22.64 -10.00 -17.17
N ASP A 563 -21.99 -8.90 -16.83
CA ASP A 563 -22.62 -7.57 -16.93
C ASP A 563 -22.44 -6.95 -18.33
N ALA A 564 -23.04 -5.78 -18.55
CA ALA A 564 -22.90 -5.00 -19.79
C ALA A 564 -21.45 -4.52 -20.07
N ALA A 565 -20.53 -4.66 -19.12
CA ALA A 565 -19.10 -4.40 -19.29
C ALA A 565 -18.30 -5.69 -19.54
N ASN A 566 -18.98 -6.82 -19.74
CA ASN A 566 -18.40 -8.15 -19.94
C ASN A 566 -17.55 -8.65 -18.75
N VAL A 567 -17.86 -8.16 -17.55
CA VAL A 567 -17.28 -8.66 -16.30
C VAL A 567 -17.99 -9.98 -15.96
N PRO A 568 -17.25 -11.09 -15.79
CA PRO A 568 -17.82 -12.40 -15.50
C PRO A 568 -18.22 -12.55 -14.04
N PHE A 569 -19.42 -13.05 -13.81
CA PHE A 569 -19.98 -13.37 -12.50
C PHE A 569 -20.49 -14.81 -12.44
N ILE A 570 -20.60 -15.30 -11.22
CA ILE A 570 -21.24 -16.57 -10.89
C ILE A 570 -22.13 -16.36 -9.67
N ARG A 571 -23.36 -16.88 -9.73
CA ARG A 571 -24.26 -17.01 -8.58
C ARG A 571 -24.11 -18.42 -8.03
N VAL A 572 -23.67 -18.55 -6.78
CA VAL A 572 -23.40 -19.82 -6.12
C VAL A 572 -24.30 -20.00 -4.91
N VAL A 573 -24.69 -21.22 -4.60
CA VAL A 573 -25.40 -21.58 -3.37
C VAL A 573 -24.36 -21.72 -2.25
N ASN A 574 -24.47 -20.92 -1.20
CA ASN A 574 -23.67 -21.05 0.00
C ASN A 574 -24.57 -21.46 1.16
N GLU A 575 -24.49 -22.75 1.54
CA GLU A 575 -25.32 -23.38 2.57
C GLU A 575 -26.82 -23.31 2.28
N SER A 576 -27.48 -22.19 2.58
CA SER A 576 -28.92 -21.99 2.44
C SER A 576 -29.32 -20.81 1.56
N HIS A 577 -28.38 -20.05 1.01
CA HIS A 577 -28.66 -18.84 0.23
C HIS A 577 -27.77 -18.69 -1.00
N HIS A 578 -28.12 -17.78 -1.90
CA HIS A 578 -27.32 -17.49 -3.08
C HIS A 578 -26.38 -16.30 -2.88
N GLU A 579 -25.14 -16.42 -3.36
CA GLU A 579 -24.15 -15.34 -3.40
C GLU A 579 -23.68 -15.06 -4.81
N VAL A 580 -23.61 -13.79 -5.20
CA VAL A 580 -23.00 -13.37 -6.47
C VAL A 580 -21.52 -13.05 -6.25
N LYS A 581 -20.65 -13.72 -7.01
CA LYS A 581 -19.20 -13.52 -6.96
C LYS A 581 -18.64 -13.13 -8.33
N ALA A 582 -17.73 -12.16 -8.35
CA ALA A 582 -16.99 -11.79 -9.56
C ALA A 582 -15.86 -12.80 -9.79
N VAL A 583 -15.87 -13.50 -10.92
CA VAL A 583 -15.00 -14.66 -11.18
C VAL A 583 -13.50 -14.28 -11.15
N GLY A 584 -13.16 -13.09 -11.62
CA GLY A 584 -11.77 -12.61 -11.65
C GLY A 584 -11.25 -12.02 -10.33
N GLU A 585 -12.05 -12.02 -9.26
CA GLU A 585 -11.68 -11.38 -8.00
C GLU A 585 -11.30 -12.38 -6.89
N GLN A 586 -10.55 -11.87 -5.90
CA GLN A 586 -9.99 -12.67 -4.81
C GLN A 586 -11.08 -13.39 -4.00
N ASP A 587 -12.25 -12.78 -3.78
CA ASP A 587 -13.38 -13.42 -3.07
C ASP A 587 -13.83 -14.72 -3.75
N PHE A 588 -13.94 -14.74 -5.08
CA PHE A 588 -14.28 -15.98 -5.79
C PHE A 588 -13.17 -17.03 -5.67
N SER A 589 -11.91 -16.60 -5.81
CA SER A 589 -10.75 -17.49 -5.65
C SER A 589 -10.72 -18.13 -4.26
N ASP A 590 -11.00 -17.37 -3.21
CA ASP A 590 -10.98 -17.84 -1.83
C ASP A 590 -12.20 -18.71 -1.50
N TRP A 591 -13.38 -18.37 -2.02
CA TRP A 591 -14.56 -19.24 -1.93
C TRP A 591 -14.30 -20.60 -2.59
N LEU A 592 -13.74 -20.63 -3.80
CA LEU A 592 -13.49 -21.88 -4.53
C LEU A 592 -12.42 -22.74 -3.82
N LYS A 593 -11.39 -22.11 -3.24
CA LYS A 593 -10.43 -22.80 -2.36
C LYS A 593 -11.11 -23.37 -1.13
N TYR A 594 -11.99 -22.59 -0.48
CA TYR A 594 -12.72 -23.03 0.71
C TYR A 594 -13.61 -24.23 0.40
N GLN A 595 -14.36 -24.21 -0.70
CA GLN A 595 -15.17 -25.37 -1.14
C GLN A 595 -14.28 -26.61 -1.41
N ALA A 596 -13.15 -26.41 -2.08
CA ALA A 596 -12.19 -27.50 -2.32
C ALA A 596 -11.62 -28.08 -1.02
N VAL A 597 -11.26 -27.24 -0.03
CA VAL A 597 -10.82 -27.70 1.29
C VAL A 597 -11.94 -28.44 2.03
N LYS A 598 -13.18 -27.94 1.96
CA LYS A 598 -14.35 -28.54 2.61
C LYS A 598 -14.66 -29.94 2.08
N VAL A 599 -14.52 -30.15 0.77
CA VAL A 599 -14.85 -31.44 0.11
C VAL A 599 -13.65 -32.40 0.05
N ALA A 600 -12.46 -31.91 -0.30
CA ALA A 600 -11.26 -32.74 -0.49
C ALA A 600 -10.28 -32.74 0.71
N GLY A 601 -10.49 -31.87 1.70
CA GLY A 601 -9.64 -31.76 2.90
C GLY A 601 -8.33 -30.98 2.72
N HIS A 602 -8.04 -30.48 1.51
CA HIS A 602 -6.82 -29.71 1.23
C HIS A 602 -7.05 -28.65 0.15
N ALA A 603 -6.21 -27.62 0.14
CA ALA A 603 -6.30 -26.55 -0.86
C ALA A 603 -5.89 -27.06 -2.27
N PRO A 604 -6.51 -26.52 -3.34
CA PRO A 604 -6.10 -26.83 -4.71
C PRO A 604 -4.73 -26.21 -5.02
N LYS A 605 -4.03 -26.80 -5.99
CA LYS A 605 -2.77 -26.20 -6.48
C LYS A 605 -3.07 -24.91 -7.25
N LYS A 606 -2.11 -23.98 -7.27
CA LYS A 606 -2.26 -22.65 -7.89
C LYS A 606 -2.60 -22.72 -9.38
N ASP A 607 -1.92 -23.57 -10.14
CA ASP A 607 -2.11 -23.64 -11.60
C ASP A 607 -3.50 -24.21 -11.99
N PRO A 608 -3.96 -25.37 -11.43
CA PRO A 608 -5.33 -25.85 -11.63
C PRO A 608 -6.40 -24.85 -11.20
N LEU A 609 -6.20 -24.15 -10.08
CA LEU A 609 -7.13 -23.12 -9.62
C LEU A 609 -7.27 -21.98 -10.63
N ASN A 610 -6.15 -21.44 -11.10
CA ASN A 610 -6.16 -20.37 -12.10
C ASN A 610 -6.82 -20.84 -13.41
N GLN A 611 -6.52 -22.07 -13.86
CA GLN A 611 -7.11 -22.64 -15.07
C GLN A 611 -8.64 -22.84 -14.93
N ALA A 612 -9.13 -23.26 -13.76
CA ALA A 612 -10.56 -23.37 -13.49
C ALA A 612 -11.22 -21.98 -13.48
N ILE A 613 -10.63 -20.98 -12.82
CA ILE A 613 -11.12 -19.59 -12.82
C ILE A 613 -11.17 -19.02 -14.24
N ASP A 614 -10.12 -19.21 -15.04
CA ASP A 614 -10.07 -18.77 -16.44
C ASP A 614 -11.16 -19.43 -17.29
N THR A 615 -11.40 -20.73 -17.08
CA THR A 615 -12.45 -21.47 -17.80
C THR A 615 -13.83 -20.95 -17.41
N ILE A 616 -14.11 -20.75 -16.12
CA ILE A 616 -15.38 -20.19 -15.62
C ILE A 616 -15.60 -18.77 -16.16
N SER A 617 -14.53 -17.97 -16.20
CA SER A 617 -14.55 -16.61 -16.74
C SER A 617 -14.96 -16.59 -18.22
N VAL A 618 -14.43 -17.53 -19.02
CA VAL A 618 -14.82 -17.69 -20.43
C VAL A 618 -16.28 -18.15 -20.56
N LEU A 619 -16.71 -19.16 -19.78
CA LEU A 619 -18.10 -19.63 -19.81
C LEU A 619 -19.08 -18.50 -19.46
N ALA A 620 -18.81 -17.75 -18.39
CA ALA A 620 -19.65 -16.64 -17.97
C ALA A 620 -19.76 -15.53 -19.02
N ARG A 621 -18.69 -15.25 -19.80
CA ARG A 621 -18.68 -14.20 -20.83
C ARG A 621 -19.31 -14.59 -22.16
N PHE A 622 -19.19 -15.85 -22.56
CA PHE A 622 -19.57 -16.28 -23.91
C PHE A 622 -20.80 -17.19 -23.94
N GLU A 623 -21.10 -17.88 -22.84
CA GLU A 623 -22.27 -18.76 -22.70
C GLU A 623 -23.29 -18.22 -21.69
N GLY A 624 -22.83 -17.43 -20.70
CA GLY A 624 -23.70 -16.80 -19.71
C GLY A 624 -24.57 -15.67 -20.28
N GLU A 625 -25.70 -15.42 -19.64
CA GLU A 625 -26.59 -14.31 -20.00
C GLU A 625 -26.02 -12.96 -19.54
N GLU A 626 -26.36 -11.88 -20.24
CA GLU A 626 -26.11 -10.52 -19.75
C GLU A 626 -27.12 -10.19 -18.63
N ARG A 627 -26.64 -9.91 -17.42
CA ARG A 627 -27.48 -9.49 -16.28
C ARG A 627 -26.84 -8.33 -15.53
N GLU A 628 -27.68 -7.41 -15.05
CA GLU A 628 -27.23 -6.28 -14.25
C GLU A 628 -26.89 -6.70 -12.82
N VAL A 629 -25.75 -6.23 -12.31
CA VAL A 629 -25.28 -6.47 -10.95
C VAL A 629 -25.44 -5.21 -10.12
N TYR A 630 -26.10 -5.36 -8.99
CA TYR A 630 -26.49 -4.24 -8.13
C TYR A 630 -25.72 -4.25 -6.82
N ILE A 631 -25.48 -3.06 -6.28
CA ILE A 631 -24.94 -2.87 -4.93
C ILE A 631 -26.08 -2.29 -4.08
N ARG A 632 -26.50 -3.03 -3.06
CA ARG A 632 -27.56 -2.68 -2.10
C ARG A 632 -28.98 -2.54 -2.66
N LYS A 633 -29.17 -1.97 -3.84
CA LYS A 633 -30.49 -1.61 -4.41
C LYS A 633 -30.55 -1.93 -5.89
N GLY A 634 -31.62 -2.57 -6.34
CA GLY A 634 -31.87 -2.88 -7.75
C GLY A 634 -33.35 -2.98 -8.06
N ALA A 635 -33.71 -3.09 -9.33
CA ALA A 635 -35.09 -3.30 -9.77
C ALA A 635 -35.24 -4.58 -10.58
N HIS A 636 -36.44 -5.16 -10.53
CA HIS A 636 -36.82 -6.29 -11.37
C HIS A 636 -38.36 -6.34 -11.48
N ASP A 637 -38.88 -6.46 -12.70
CA ASP A 637 -40.32 -6.57 -13.00
C ASP A 637 -41.20 -5.52 -12.29
N GLY A 638 -40.77 -4.25 -12.34
CA GLY A 638 -41.52 -3.13 -11.75
C GLY A 638 -41.49 -3.06 -10.22
N ALA A 639 -40.76 -3.94 -9.54
CA ALA A 639 -40.51 -3.88 -8.10
C ALA A 639 -39.07 -3.44 -7.80
N PHE A 640 -38.88 -2.75 -6.69
CA PHE A 640 -37.56 -2.41 -6.16
C PHE A 640 -37.14 -3.44 -5.12
N TYR A 641 -35.85 -3.75 -5.07
CA TYR A 641 -35.25 -4.67 -4.13
C TYR A 641 -34.16 -3.95 -3.34
N TYR A 642 -34.18 -4.14 -2.03
CA TYR A 642 -33.19 -3.63 -1.10
C TYR A 642 -32.49 -4.80 -0.40
N ASP A 643 -31.20 -4.97 -0.61
CA ASP A 643 -30.39 -5.98 0.08
C ASP A 643 -30.23 -5.60 1.57
N LEU A 644 -30.65 -6.49 2.47
CA LEU A 644 -30.46 -6.28 3.91
C LEU A 644 -29.02 -6.48 4.35
N CYS A 645 -28.15 -7.06 3.52
CA CYS A 645 -26.78 -7.41 3.89
C CYS A 645 -26.67 -8.28 5.16
N ASN A 646 -27.75 -8.98 5.54
CA ASN A 646 -27.78 -9.85 6.71
C ASN A 646 -27.19 -11.23 6.38
N ALA A 647 -26.88 -12.03 7.41
CA ALA A 647 -26.26 -13.35 7.25
C ALA A 647 -27.13 -14.31 6.43
N SER A 648 -28.45 -14.15 6.45
CA SER A 648 -29.42 -14.97 5.71
C SER A 648 -29.61 -14.55 4.24
N TRP A 649 -28.86 -13.56 3.75
CA TRP A 649 -28.94 -13.05 2.37
C TRP A 649 -30.31 -12.52 1.92
N GLN A 650 -31.14 -12.13 2.88
CA GLN A 650 -32.48 -11.65 2.60
C GLN A 650 -32.48 -10.24 1.99
N SER A 651 -33.54 -9.93 1.27
CA SER A 651 -33.79 -8.61 0.69
C SER A 651 -35.22 -8.16 0.96
N ILE A 652 -35.49 -6.87 0.86
CA ILE A 652 -36.85 -6.34 0.91
C ILE A 652 -37.32 -6.11 -0.52
N ARG A 653 -38.39 -6.80 -0.93
CA ARG A 653 -39.13 -6.50 -2.16
C ARG A 653 -40.12 -5.39 -1.87
N ILE A 654 -40.11 -4.32 -2.67
CA ILE A 654 -40.96 -3.13 -2.54
C ILE A 654 -41.76 -2.98 -3.83
N SER A 655 -43.08 -2.97 -3.74
CA SER A 655 -44.01 -2.85 -4.86
C SER A 655 -45.23 -2.02 -4.47
N ALA A 656 -46.11 -1.69 -5.43
CA ALA A 656 -47.35 -0.97 -5.14
C ALA A 656 -48.26 -1.69 -4.12
N ASP A 657 -48.15 -3.03 -4.02
CA ASP A 657 -48.94 -3.84 -3.07
C ASP A 657 -48.41 -3.80 -1.63
N GLY A 658 -47.16 -3.34 -1.43
CA GLY A 658 -46.48 -3.40 -0.15
C GLY A 658 -45.00 -3.76 -0.26
N TRP A 659 -44.37 -3.87 0.90
CA TRP A 659 -43.01 -4.37 1.03
C TRP A 659 -42.95 -5.62 1.91
N GLN A 660 -42.04 -6.54 1.61
CA GLN A 660 -41.83 -7.79 2.36
C GLN A 660 -40.38 -8.24 2.29
N VAL A 661 -39.91 -8.92 3.33
CA VAL A 661 -38.59 -9.58 3.33
C VAL A 661 -38.70 -10.89 2.53
N VAL A 662 -37.76 -11.13 1.62
CA VAL A 662 -37.66 -12.29 0.73
C VAL A 662 -36.28 -12.92 0.86
N ASP A 663 -36.21 -14.25 0.82
CA ASP A 663 -34.95 -15.00 0.96
C ASP A 663 -34.16 -15.10 -0.35
N ASP A 664 -34.85 -15.17 -1.49
CA ASP A 664 -34.23 -15.32 -2.80
C ASP A 664 -34.69 -14.23 -3.79
N PRO A 665 -34.04 -13.05 -3.81
CA PRO A 665 -34.42 -11.99 -4.75
C PRO A 665 -34.00 -12.36 -6.19
N PRO A 666 -34.78 -11.96 -7.21
CA PRO A 666 -34.40 -12.15 -8.63
C PRO A 666 -33.27 -11.20 -9.08
N VAL A 667 -32.85 -10.28 -8.22
CA VAL A 667 -31.81 -9.27 -8.49
C VAL A 667 -30.45 -9.79 -8.07
N MET A 668 -29.43 -9.57 -8.91
CA MET A 668 -28.05 -9.99 -8.64
C MET A 668 -27.33 -8.99 -7.74
N PHE A 669 -27.39 -9.19 -6.43
CA PHE A 669 -26.68 -8.34 -5.46
C PHE A 669 -25.24 -8.77 -5.25
N ARG A 670 -24.33 -7.81 -5.37
CA ARG A 670 -22.93 -7.96 -4.99
C ARG A 670 -22.66 -7.25 -3.66
N ARG A 671 -22.16 -8.01 -2.69
CA ARG A 671 -21.77 -7.50 -1.37
C ARG A 671 -20.27 -7.26 -1.28
N PHE A 672 -19.87 -6.23 -0.53
CA PHE A 672 -18.48 -5.93 -0.20
C PHE A 672 -18.29 -5.91 1.31
N ASP A 673 -17.06 -6.16 1.76
CA ASP A 673 -16.65 -6.17 3.18
C ASP A 673 -16.97 -4.88 3.94
N THR A 674 -16.99 -3.75 3.24
CA THR A 674 -17.36 -2.43 3.79
C THR A 674 -18.86 -2.25 4.06
N MET A 675 -19.72 -3.14 3.56
CA MET A 675 -21.17 -3.07 3.76
C MET A 675 -21.53 -3.67 5.12
N ARG A 676 -22.56 -3.10 5.77
CA ARG A 676 -23.10 -3.61 7.04
C ARG A 676 -24.57 -4.01 6.89
N PRO A 677 -25.03 -4.99 7.69
CA PRO A 677 -26.44 -5.35 7.73
C PRO A 677 -27.32 -4.13 8.00
N GLN A 678 -28.46 -4.05 7.30
CA GLN A 678 -29.54 -3.15 7.67
C GLN A 678 -30.28 -3.67 8.89
N VAL A 679 -30.97 -2.77 9.58
CA VAL A 679 -32.07 -3.16 10.47
C VAL A 679 -33.23 -3.77 9.66
N ILE A 680 -33.94 -4.73 10.26
CA ILE A 680 -35.22 -5.18 9.71
C ILE A 680 -36.24 -4.05 9.91
N PRO A 681 -36.92 -3.56 8.86
CA PRO A 681 -37.89 -2.48 8.98
C PRO A 681 -39.09 -2.90 9.83
N LEU A 682 -39.61 -1.98 10.64
CA LEU A 682 -40.80 -2.17 11.46
C LEU A 682 -41.88 -1.18 11.06
N SER A 683 -43.11 -1.67 10.89
CA SER A 683 -44.30 -0.82 10.67
C SER A 683 -44.87 -0.29 12.00
N GLY A 684 -45.82 0.65 11.91
CA GLY A 684 -46.65 1.07 13.04
C GLY A 684 -46.25 2.37 13.74
N ARG A 685 -45.15 3.01 13.31
CA ARG A 685 -44.73 4.35 13.77
C ARG A 685 -44.33 5.25 12.60
N PRO A 686 -45.28 5.73 11.77
CA PRO A 686 -44.97 6.60 10.63
C PRO A 686 -44.24 7.89 11.03
N GLU A 687 -44.48 8.40 12.24
CA GLU A 687 -43.84 9.60 12.78
C GLU A 687 -42.33 9.42 13.09
N ALA A 688 -41.83 8.18 13.15
CA ALA A 688 -40.43 7.89 13.44
C ALA A 688 -39.47 8.48 12.39
N LEU A 689 -39.90 8.54 11.12
CA LEU A 689 -39.12 9.18 10.07
C LEU A 689 -39.04 10.70 10.27
N ASP A 690 -40.11 11.34 10.74
CA ASP A 690 -40.07 12.75 11.13
C ASP A 690 -39.23 12.98 12.40
N GLU A 691 -39.25 12.06 13.36
CA GLU A 691 -38.41 12.09 14.56
C GLU A 691 -36.92 12.01 14.24
N ILE A 692 -36.52 11.11 13.34
CA ILE A 692 -35.10 10.91 13.00
C ILE A 692 -34.53 12.09 12.20
N VAL A 693 -35.30 12.67 11.26
CA VAL A 693 -34.83 13.88 10.52
C VAL A 693 -34.81 15.12 11.40
N ARG A 694 -35.57 15.16 12.52
CA ARG A 694 -35.51 16.23 13.53
C ARG A 694 -34.20 16.26 14.32
N LEU A 695 -33.39 15.19 14.27
CA LEU A 695 -32.03 15.20 14.84
C LEU A 695 -31.08 16.13 14.05
N ILE A 696 -31.50 16.59 12.88
CA ILE A 696 -30.74 17.47 12.00
C ILE A 696 -31.31 18.88 12.14
N ASN A 697 -30.46 19.80 12.63
CA ASN A 697 -30.83 21.17 12.94
C ASN A 697 -30.87 22.05 11.68
N THR A 698 -31.87 21.84 10.85
CA THR A 698 -32.18 22.65 9.66
C THR A 698 -33.62 23.17 9.72
N THR A 699 -34.07 23.96 8.75
CA THR A 699 -35.43 24.51 8.75
C THR A 699 -36.49 23.40 8.63
N PRO A 700 -37.73 23.62 9.11
CA PRO A 700 -38.81 22.64 8.94
C PRO A 700 -39.03 22.19 7.49
N GLU A 701 -38.94 23.12 6.54
CA GLU A 701 -39.09 22.86 5.11
C GLU A 701 -37.96 21.96 4.58
N ARG A 702 -36.72 22.22 5.01
CA ARG A 702 -35.55 21.40 4.66
C ARG A 702 -35.63 20.01 5.27
N ARG A 703 -36.15 19.85 6.49
CA ARG A 703 -36.41 18.52 7.09
C ARG A 703 -37.45 17.71 6.32
N ARG A 704 -38.55 18.33 5.88
CA ARG A 704 -39.56 17.67 5.02
C ARG A 704 -38.94 17.20 3.71
N LEU A 705 -38.15 18.07 3.06
CA LEU A 705 -37.46 17.70 1.83
C LEU A 705 -36.48 16.54 2.02
N LEU A 706 -35.72 16.54 3.13
CA LEU A 706 -34.82 15.44 3.47
C LEU A 706 -35.56 14.13 3.70
N LYS A 707 -36.71 14.16 4.40
CA LYS A 707 -37.60 12.99 4.56
C LYS A 707 -38.01 12.41 3.21
N TYR A 708 -38.42 13.26 2.26
CA TYR A 708 -38.80 12.82 0.92
C TYR A 708 -37.62 12.25 0.13
N GLN A 709 -36.44 12.88 0.25
CA GLN A 709 -35.21 12.40 -0.37
C GLN A 709 -34.80 11.01 0.18
N ILE A 710 -34.83 10.81 1.50
CA ILE A 710 -34.52 9.52 2.14
C ILE A 710 -35.45 8.41 1.65
N ALA A 711 -36.76 8.68 1.57
CA ALA A 711 -37.70 7.71 1.03
C ALA A 711 -37.43 7.42 -0.46
N ALA A 712 -37.17 8.47 -1.25
CA ALA A 712 -36.85 8.34 -2.67
C ALA A 712 -35.56 7.55 -2.92
N PHE A 713 -34.57 7.61 -2.03
CA PHE A 713 -33.32 6.87 -2.20
C PHE A 713 -33.50 5.34 -2.30
N ASN A 714 -34.64 4.80 -1.90
CA ASN A 714 -34.99 3.38 -2.06
C ASN A 714 -35.44 3.00 -3.47
N VAL A 715 -35.60 3.98 -4.36
CA VAL A 715 -35.85 3.77 -5.79
C VAL A 715 -34.54 3.43 -6.49
N ALA A 716 -34.51 2.29 -7.19
CA ALA A 716 -33.38 1.88 -8.01
C ALA A 716 -33.45 2.50 -9.41
N ASP A 717 -32.37 2.35 -10.18
CA ASP A 717 -32.27 2.70 -11.60
C ASP A 717 -32.42 4.15 -12.05
N ILE A 718 -32.48 5.08 -11.11
CA ILE A 718 -32.50 6.52 -11.39
C ILE A 718 -31.28 7.23 -10.80
N ASN A 719 -30.99 8.42 -11.33
CA ASN A 719 -30.00 9.33 -10.74
C ASN A 719 -30.68 10.14 -9.62
N HIS A 720 -30.14 10.06 -8.41
CA HIS A 720 -30.69 10.73 -7.22
C HIS A 720 -30.02 12.07 -6.98
N TYR A 721 -30.69 13.02 -6.34
CA TYR A 721 -29.98 14.18 -5.80
C TYR A 721 -29.01 13.75 -4.69
N ASN A 722 -27.79 14.30 -4.70
CA ASN A 722 -26.85 14.22 -3.59
C ASN A 722 -27.38 15.03 -2.40
N ALA A 723 -26.95 14.70 -1.19
CA ALA A 723 -27.24 15.47 0.01
C ALA A 723 -25.97 16.19 0.49
N PHE A 724 -26.04 17.51 0.67
CA PHE A 724 -24.91 18.29 1.19
C PHE A 724 -25.33 19.06 2.44
N PHE A 725 -24.83 18.64 3.60
CA PHE A 725 -25.05 19.33 4.87
C PHE A 725 -23.99 20.43 5.06
N LEU A 726 -24.43 21.69 5.13
CA LEU A 726 -23.58 22.87 5.22
C LEU A 726 -23.83 23.62 6.53
N GLY A 727 -22.83 24.32 7.08
CA GLY A 727 -23.02 25.18 8.25
C GLY A 727 -21.90 25.10 9.30
N PRO A 728 -21.93 25.95 10.32
CA PRO A 728 -20.85 26.12 11.31
C PRO A 728 -20.63 24.88 12.18
N GLN A 729 -19.51 24.80 12.89
CA GLN A 729 -19.26 23.71 13.84
C GLN A 729 -20.38 23.65 14.90
N GLY A 730 -20.79 22.44 15.29
CA GLY A 730 -21.89 22.24 16.26
C GLY A 730 -23.30 22.31 15.65
N SER A 731 -23.44 22.27 14.33
CA SER A 731 -24.72 22.33 13.62
C SER A 731 -25.30 20.97 13.18
N THR A 732 -24.95 19.84 13.80
CA THR A 732 -25.49 18.49 13.47
C THR A 732 -25.21 17.93 12.05
N LYS A 733 -24.35 18.56 11.24
CA LYS A 733 -24.03 18.07 9.88
C LYS A 733 -23.56 16.61 9.83
N SER A 734 -22.63 16.23 10.71
CA SER A 734 -22.13 14.86 10.78
C SER A 734 -23.20 13.89 11.31
N THR A 735 -24.21 14.37 12.05
CA THR A 735 -25.42 13.60 12.39
C THR A 735 -26.29 13.39 11.15
N GLY A 736 -26.42 14.40 10.28
CA GLY A 736 -27.08 14.27 8.98
C GLY A 736 -26.46 13.18 8.10
N ASN A 737 -25.13 13.14 8.00
CA ASN A 737 -24.42 12.06 7.32
C ASN A 737 -24.78 10.69 7.91
N ASP A 738 -24.70 10.54 9.24
CA ASP A 738 -24.97 9.25 9.91
C ASP A 738 -26.42 8.79 9.70
N VAL A 739 -27.40 9.68 9.87
CA VAL A 739 -28.83 9.36 9.73
C VAL A 739 -29.14 8.89 8.31
N VAL A 740 -28.72 9.66 7.30
CA VAL A 740 -29.00 9.31 5.90
C VAL A 740 -28.27 8.02 5.53
N LYS A 741 -26.99 7.88 5.91
CA LYS A 741 -26.20 6.69 5.59
C LYS A 741 -26.75 5.44 6.30
N ALA A 742 -27.21 5.55 7.55
CA ALA A 742 -27.83 4.45 8.29
C ALA A 742 -29.17 4.00 7.68
N LEU A 743 -30.00 4.94 7.20
CA LEU A 743 -31.27 4.61 6.55
C LEU A 743 -31.08 4.05 5.13
N ASP A 744 -30.01 4.43 4.45
CA ASP A 744 -29.83 4.15 3.04
C ASP A 744 -28.88 2.97 2.73
N ASP A 745 -27.66 2.99 3.27
CA ASP A 745 -26.58 2.04 2.94
C ASP A 745 -25.57 1.96 4.10
N PRO A 746 -25.90 1.42 5.28
CA PRO A 746 -24.98 1.35 6.41
C PRO A 746 -23.66 0.63 6.05
N GLY A 747 -22.53 1.17 6.50
CA GLY A 747 -21.19 0.64 6.21
C GLY A 747 -20.27 0.62 7.44
N THR A 748 -19.03 0.14 7.24
CA THR A 748 -17.98 0.10 8.28
C THR A 748 -17.66 1.49 8.84
N ASP A 749 -17.62 2.48 7.96
CA ASP A 749 -17.46 3.88 8.26
C ASP A 749 -18.58 4.66 7.54
N ASN A 750 -19.36 5.45 8.29
CA ASN A 750 -20.41 6.30 7.72
C ASN A 750 -19.92 7.73 7.39
N ARG A 751 -18.60 7.96 7.53
CA ARG A 751 -17.93 9.26 7.46
C ARG A 751 -16.53 9.11 6.89
N ASP A 752 -16.42 8.97 5.58
CA ASP A 752 -15.11 8.84 4.94
C ASP A 752 -14.45 10.19 4.72
N SER A 753 -13.12 10.20 4.72
CA SER A 753 -12.38 11.34 4.19
C SER A 753 -12.42 11.29 2.66
N LEU A 754 -12.69 12.42 2.02
CA LEU A 754 -12.66 12.51 0.55
C LEU A 754 -11.22 12.29 0.04
N PRO A 755 -10.96 11.25 -0.79
CA PRO A 755 -9.62 11.02 -1.33
C PRO A 755 -9.20 12.15 -2.26
N LEU A 756 -7.92 12.52 -2.21
CA LEU A 756 -7.33 13.50 -3.13
C LEU A 756 -6.99 12.90 -4.49
N LYS A 757 -6.82 11.56 -4.56
CA LYS A 757 -6.51 10.84 -5.78
C LYS A 757 -7.75 10.26 -6.41
N GLU A 758 -7.85 10.50 -7.70
CA GLU A 758 -8.86 10.00 -8.60
C GLU A 758 -9.10 8.48 -8.52
N ASP A 759 -8.03 7.69 -8.44
CA ASP A 759 -8.07 6.22 -8.41
C ASP A 759 -8.65 5.66 -7.10
N ASP A 760 -8.38 6.34 -6.00
CA ASP A 760 -8.85 5.94 -4.68
C ASP A 760 -10.36 6.26 -4.55
N LEU A 761 -10.78 7.39 -5.10
CA LEU A 761 -12.20 7.76 -5.18
C LEU A 761 -13.00 6.77 -6.04
N ASP A 762 -12.48 6.37 -7.21
CA ASP A 762 -13.14 5.37 -8.07
C ASP A 762 -13.33 4.02 -7.35
N LEU A 763 -12.36 3.61 -6.53
CA LEU A 763 -12.48 2.38 -5.75
C LEU A 763 -13.60 2.48 -4.71
N ILE A 764 -13.72 3.62 -4.03
CA ILE A 764 -14.79 3.87 -3.06
C ILE A 764 -16.16 3.86 -3.74
N LEU A 765 -16.30 4.59 -4.84
CA LEU A 765 -17.57 4.72 -5.56
C LEU A 765 -18.02 3.39 -6.16
N SER A 766 -17.10 2.60 -6.72
CA SER A 766 -17.42 1.29 -7.31
C SER A 766 -17.84 0.20 -6.32
N ARG A 767 -17.72 0.44 -5.00
CA ARG A 767 -18.03 -0.55 -3.95
C ARG A 767 -19.19 -0.14 -3.06
N ARG A 768 -19.86 0.98 -3.33
CA ARG A 768 -20.88 1.56 -2.46
C ARG A 768 -22.09 2.02 -3.25
N CYS A 769 -23.27 1.77 -2.68
CA CYS A 769 -24.51 2.36 -3.18
C CYS A 769 -24.57 3.86 -2.83
N THR A 770 -24.01 4.22 -1.68
CA THR A 770 -23.91 5.60 -1.19
C THR A 770 -22.56 5.87 -0.55
N ALA A 771 -21.89 6.93 -0.96
CA ALA A 771 -20.63 7.38 -0.36
C ALA A 771 -20.88 8.64 0.47
N ALA A 772 -20.45 8.63 1.74
CA ALA A 772 -20.59 9.75 2.65
C ALA A 772 -19.22 10.32 3.01
N PHE A 773 -18.96 11.56 2.61
CA PHE A 773 -17.70 12.24 2.85
C PHE A 773 -17.89 13.33 3.92
N ASP A 774 -17.11 13.24 4.99
CA ASP A 774 -17.19 14.10 6.17
C ASP A 774 -16.00 15.08 6.21
N ASN A 775 -16.27 16.27 6.74
CA ASN A 775 -15.34 17.37 6.92
C ASN A 775 -14.60 17.77 5.64
N ILE A 776 -15.36 18.00 4.57
CA ILE A 776 -14.80 18.42 3.29
C ILE A 776 -14.32 19.86 3.43
N SER A 777 -13.00 20.04 3.33
CA SER A 777 -12.38 21.36 3.32
C SER A 777 -12.26 21.93 1.90
N ARG A 778 -11.96 21.08 0.91
CA ARG A 778 -11.81 21.48 -0.50
C ARG A 778 -12.20 20.35 -1.45
N ILE A 779 -12.85 20.70 -2.55
CA ILE A 779 -13.09 19.82 -3.70
C ILE A 779 -12.34 20.41 -4.89
N ASN A 780 -11.40 19.69 -5.47
CA ASN A 780 -10.73 20.14 -6.70
C ASN A 780 -11.60 19.85 -7.94
N LEU A 781 -11.21 20.40 -9.09
CA LEU A 781 -12.00 20.28 -10.34
C LEU A 781 -12.16 18.83 -10.82
N GLU A 782 -11.12 18.01 -10.70
CA GLU A 782 -11.10 16.60 -11.11
C GLU A 782 -12.04 15.77 -10.25
N ILE A 783 -11.96 15.93 -8.93
CA ILE A 783 -12.84 15.28 -7.96
C ILE A 783 -14.29 15.75 -8.14
N SER A 784 -14.52 17.04 -8.39
CA SER A 784 -15.87 17.55 -8.67
C SER A 784 -16.48 16.91 -9.91
N ASP A 785 -15.71 16.73 -10.98
CA ASP A 785 -16.16 16.05 -12.20
C ASP A 785 -16.45 14.56 -11.92
N LYS A 786 -15.63 13.89 -11.10
CA LYS A 786 -15.85 12.50 -10.72
C LYS A 786 -17.09 12.27 -9.88
N LEU A 787 -17.30 13.07 -8.84
CA LEU A 787 -18.51 13.00 -8.01
C LEU A 787 -19.77 13.22 -8.86
N THR A 788 -19.69 14.08 -9.87
CA THR A 788 -20.79 14.32 -10.81
C THR A 788 -21.08 13.10 -11.69
N LYS A 789 -20.04 12.47 -12.25
CA LYS A 789 -20.16 11.24 -13.04
C LYS A 789 -20.68 10.07 -12.21
N ALA A 790 -20.26 9.96 -10.95
CA ALA A 790 -20.70 8.91 -10.03
C ALA A 790 -22.22 8.84 -9.87
N ASN A 791 -22.86 10.01 -9.84
CA ASN A 791 -24.30 10.15 -9.72
C ASN A 791 -25.05 9.73 -11.00
N SER A 792 -24.40 9.87 -12.17
CA SER A 792 -25.00 9.73 -13.50
C SER A 792 -24.48 8.53 -14.30
N MET A 793 -24.18 7.42 -13.61
CA MET A 793 -23.56 6.21 -14.16
C MET A 793 -22.09 6.41 -14.54
N GLY A 794 -21.22 6.42 -13.53
CA GLY A 794 -19.77 6.52 -13.68
C GLY A 794 -19.16 5.27 -14.32
N ARG A 795 -18.09 5.46 -15.10
CA ARG A 795 -17.22 4.39 -15.59
C ARG A 795 -15.77 4.75 -15.29
N SER A 796 -15.04 3.87 -14.61
CA SER A 796 -13.58 3.99 -14.48
C SER A 796 -12.90 3.01 -15.44
N SER A 797 -12.08 3.49 -16.37
CA SER A 797 -11.23 2.66 -17.23
C SER A 797 -9.85 2.54 -16.61
N ARG A 798 -9.43 1.32 -16.21
CA ARG A 798 -8.02 1.05 -15.87
C ARG A 798 -7.37 0.22 -16.97
N ARG A 799 -6.17 0.62 -17.39
CA ARG A 799 -5.26 -0.24 -18.16
C ARG A 799 -4.57 -1.18 -17.17
N THR A 800 -4.73 -2.48 -17.38
CA THR A 800 -4.10 -3.50 -16.55
C THR A 800 -2.57 -3.43 -16.74
N LEU A 801 -1.80 -3.27 -15.66
CA LEU A 801 -0.34 -3.39 -15.72
C LEU A 801 0.01 -4.87 -15.99
N TYR A 802 0.73 -5.13 -17.09
CA TYR A 802 1.22 -6.44 -17.54
C TYR A 802 0.26 -7.39 -18.30
N THR A 803 -0.73 -6.86 -19.02
CA THR A 803 -1.31 -7.55 -20.20
C THR A 803 -1.53 -6.54 -21.34
N ASN A 804 -1.28 -6.96 -22.58
CA ASN A 804 -1.50 -6.09 -23.75
C ASN A 804 -3.02 -5.80 -23.87
N ASN A 805 -3.39 -4.52 -23.74
CA ASN A 805 -4.64 -3.90 -24.20
C ASN A 805 -5.99 -4.22 -23.54
N ASP A 806 -6.08 -4.95 -22.43
CA ASP A 806 -7.38 -5.13 -21.74
C ASP A 806 -7.70 -3.97 -20.79
N GLU A 807 -8.71 -3.18 -21.13
CA GLU A 807 -9.34 -2.17 -20.27
C GLU A 807 -10.44 -2.83 -19.42
N ASN A 808 -10.16 -3.04 -18.13
CA ASN A 808 -11.20 -3.48 -17.19
C ASN A 808 -11.95 -2.24 -16.68
N GLY A 809 -13.13 -1.98 -17.24
CA GLY A 809 -14.02 -0.89 -16.84
C GLY A 809 -14.87 -1.25 -15.63
N ARG A 810 -14.92 -0.41 -14.59
CA ARG A 810 -15.92 -0.53 -13.51
C ARG A 810 -17.04 0.45 -13.76
N ARG A 811 -18.29 -0.03 -13.79
CA ARG A 811 -19.49 0.81 -13.87
C ARG A 811 -20.08 0.96 -12.48
N TYR A 812 -20.47 2.18 -12.10
CA TYR A 812 -21.06 2.44 -10.79
C TYR A 812 -22.07 3.60 -10.86
N ARG A 813 -23.10 3.51 -10.03
CA ARG A 813 -24.06 4.61 -9.79
C ARG A 813 -24.14 4.80 -8.27
N THR A 814 -23.51 5.85 -7.77
CA THR A 814 -23.31 6.06 -6.33
C THR A 814 -23.92 7.38 -5.90
N LYS A 815 -24.78 7.34 -4.88
CA LYS A 815 -25.33 8.55 -4.25
C LYS A 815 -24.24 9.18 -3.38
N ILE A 816 -24.14 10.51 -3.39
CA ILE A 816 -23.11 11.21 -2.61
C ILE A 816 -23.75 11.98 -1.46
N ILE A 817 -23.18 11.81 -0.28
CA ILE A 817 -23.44 12.64 0.90
C ILE A 817 -22.17 13.43 1.20
N LEU A 818 -22.30 14.74 1.32
CA LEU A 818 -21.21 15.65 1.61
C LEU A 818 -21.53 16.42 2.89
N ASN A 819 -20.50 16.77 3.66
CA ASN A 819 -20.64 17.88 4.58
C ASN A 819 -19.39 18.75 4.65
N ALA A 820 -19.60 20.02 5.01
CA ALA A 820 -18.57 21.04 5.09
C ALA A 820 -19.00 22.17 6.01
N ILE A 821 -18.03 22.99 6.44
CA ILE A 821 -18.34 24.24 7.16
C ILE A 821 -18.87 25.30 6.18
N GLY A 822 -18.32 25.35 4.96
CA GLY A 822 -18.67 26.27 3.89
C GLY A 822 -18.39 25.66 2.52
N LEU A 823 -18.83 26.35 1.45
CA LEU A 823 -18.67 25.89 0.08
C LEU A 823 -17.45 26.59 -0.55
N ASP A 824 -16.31 25.90 -0.66
CA ASP A 824 -15.09 26.45 -1.30
C ASP A 824 -15.25 26.45 -2.84
N GLY A 825 -14.62 27.41 -3.54
CA GLY A 825 -14.78 27.74 -4.96
C GLY A 825 -14.30 26.69 -5.99
N GLY A 826 -14.08 25.44 -5.56
CA GLY A 826 -13.72 24.31 -6.41
C GLY A 826 -14.87 23.39 -6.81
N VAL A 827 -16.06 23.57 -6.22
CA VAL A 827 -17.28 22.84 -6.59
C VAL A 827 -17.83 23.37 -7.92
N ARG A 828 -18.01 22.49 -8.91
CA ARG A 828 -18.54 22.89 -10.22
C ARG A 828 -20.07 23.05 -10.18
N PRO A 829 -20.63 23.96 -11.01
CA PRO A 829 -22.07 24.08 -11.20
C PRO A 829 -22.75 22.74 -11.55
N ASP A 830 -22.07 21.86 -12.30
CA ASP A 830 -22.60 20.56 -12.66
C ASP A 830 -22.83 19.64 -11.43
N LEU A 831 -21.94 19.70 -10.44
CA LEU A 831 -22.10 18.95 -9.18
C LEU A 831 -23.21 19.57 -8.32
N LEU A 832 -23.24 20.90 -8.22
CA LEU A 832 -24.28 21.64 -7.49
C LEU A 832 -25.67 21.37 -8.07
N ASP A 833 -25.80 21.28 -9.40
CA ASP A 833 -27.06 20.96 -10.08
C ASP A 833 -27.65 19.60 -9.72
N ARG A 834 -26.83 18.69 -9.19
CA ARG A 834 -27.23 17.36 -8.74
C ARG A 834 -27.24 17.25 -7.21
N THR A 835 -27.18 18.36 -6.49
CA THR A 835 -27.02 18.38 -5.04
C THR A 835 -28.08 19.24 -4.37
N ILE A 836 -28.73 18.71 -3.33
CA ILE A 836 -29.59 19.47 -2.43
C ILE A 836 -28.75 19.92 -1.23
N ILE A 837 -28.70 21.24 -0.98
CA ILE A 837 -27.99 21.82 0.16
C ILE A 837 -28.94 21.94 1.35
N TYR A 838 -28.54 21.32 2.46
CA TYR A 838 -29.19 21.38 3.77
C TYR A 838 -28.36 22.28 4.68
N ASN A 839 -28.74 23.56 4.73
CA ASN A 839 -28.13 24.53 5.65
C ASN A 839 -28.53 24.19 7.08
N CYS A 840 -27.53 23.86 7.90
CA CYS A 840 -27.69 23.49 9.29
C CYS A 840 -27.21 24.59 10.23
N GLU A 841 -28.03 24.90 11.21
CA GLU A 841 -27.81 25.98 12.19
C GLU A 841 -27.17 25.45 13.47
N VAL A 842 -26.50 26.32 14.23
CA VAL A 842 -25.91 25.95 15.53
C VAL A 842 -27.02 25.50 16.49
N VAL A 843 -26.81 24.38 17.16
CA VAL A 843 -27.75 23.92 18.20
C VAL A 843 -27.56 24.76 19.46
N ASP A 844 -28.67 25.31 19.95
CA ASP A 844 -28.74 26.02 21.23
C ASP A 844 -28.16 25.16 22.36
N GLU A 845 -27.41 25.77 23.28
CA GLU A 845 -26.69 25.02 24.31
C GLU A 845 -27.61 24.17 25.18
N SER A 846 -28.84 24.63 25.43
CA SER A 846 -29.85 23.91 26.22
C SER A 846 -30.42 22.68 25.51
N GLN A 847 -30.28 22.60 24.18
CA GLN A 847 -30.79 21.52 23.34
C GLN A 847 -29.69 20.56 22.87
N ARG A 848 -28.43 20.79 23.24
CA ARG A 848 -27.31 19.92 22.87
C ARG A 848 -27.42 18.57 23.56
N LEU A 849 -27.38 17.52 22.75
CA LEU A 849 -27.34 16.14 23.21
C LEU A 849 -25.91 15.60 23.11
N GLY A 850 -25.53 14.73 24.04
CA GLY A 850 -24.26 14.00 23.95
C GLY A 850 -24.28 13.00 22.78
N GLN A 851 -23.13 12.72 22.18
CA GLN A 851 -23.04 11.81 21.02
C GLN A 851 -23.63 10.41 21.31
N GLY A 852 -23.41 9.86 22.52
CA GLY A 852 -23.97 8.58 22.92
C GLY A 852 -25.51 8.58 22.99
N GLU A 853 -26.11 9.71 23.39
CA GLU A 853 -27.56 9.87 23.41
C GLU A 853 -28.14 10.01 22.00
N VAL A 854 -27.46 10.77 21.12
CA VAL A 854 -27.84 10.87 19.71
C VAL A 854 -27.82 9.50 19.05
N ASN A 855 -26.75 8.73 19.24
CA ASN A 855 -26.64 7.38 18.68
C ASN A 855 -27.76 6.46 19.20
N ALA A 856 -28.02 6.48 20.51
CA ALA A 856 -29.10 5.69 21.09
C ALA A 856 -30.48 6.05 20.53
N ARG A 857 -30.74 7.35 20.27
CA ARG A 857 -31.98 7.79 19.60
C ARG A 857 -32.05 7.32 18.16
N ILE A 858 -30.95 7.38 17.40
CA ILE A 858 -30.89 6.84 16.03
C ILE A 858 -31.21 5.34 16.06
N ASP A 859 -30.52 4.56 16.90
CA ASP A 859 -30.71 3.10 16.97
C ASP A 859 -32.15 2.71 17.32
N GLN A 860 -32.80 3.44 18.23
CA GLN A 860 -34.20 3.23 18.60
C GLN A 860 -35.18 3.56 17.47
N LEU A 861 -34.91 4.63 16.71
CA LEU A 861 -35.80 5.11 15.66
C LEU A 861 -35.58 4.39 14.33
N LEU A 862 -34.38 3.90 14.05
CA LEU A 862 -33.95 3.43 12.74
C LEU A 862 -34.87 2.35 12.14
N PRO A 863 -35.28 1.28 12.86
CA PRO A 863 -36.17 0.26 12.29
C PRO A 863 -37.53 0.81 11.85
N TYR A 864 -38.11 1.71 12.68
CA TYR A 864 -39.40 2.33 12.40
C TYR A 864 -39.31 3.41 11.34
N ALA A 865 -38.25 4.22 11.35
CA ALA A 865 -38.00 5.25 10.35
C ALA A 865 -37.74 4.63 8.97
N PHE A 866 -37.02 3.51 8.91
CA PHE A 866 -36.84 2.77 7.67
C PHE A 866 -38.16 2.19 7.17
N GLY A 867 -38.94 1.54 8.03
CA GLY A 867 -40.30 1.06 7.68
C GLY A 867 -41.21 2.17 7.18
N ALA A 868 -41.23 3.33 7.85
CA ALA A 868 -42.00 4.49 7.44
C ALA A 868 -41.57 5.05 6.08
N ALA A 869 -40.26 5.05 5.77
CA ALA A 869 -39.75 5.45 4.45
C ALA A 869 -40.22 4.50 3.34
N LEU A 870 -40.25 3.18 3.62
CA LEU A 870 -40.77 2.17 2.70
C LEU A 870 -42.29 2.31 2.51
N ASP A 871 -43.04 2.57 3.59
CA ASP A 871 -44.50 2.79 3.53
C ASP A 871 -44.86 4.01 2.67
N LEU A 872 -44.08 5.09 2.76
CA LEU A 872 -44.21 6.26 1.88
C LEU A 872 -43.93 5.89 0.42
N LEU A 873 -42.85 5.13 0.17
CA LEU A 873 -42.47 4.73 -1.18
C LEU A 873 -43.53 3.83 -1.83
N VAL A 874 -44.05 2.81 -1.12
CA VAL A 874 -45.11 1.92 -1.61
C VAL A 874 -46.31 2.73 -2.12
N LYS A 875 -46.77 3.71 -1.33
CA LYS A 875 -47.89 4.57 -1.70
C LYS A 875 -47.56 5.57 -2.83
N ALA A 876 -46.29 5.91 -2.99
CA ALA A 876 -45.83 6.84 -4.02
C ALA A 876 -45.72 6.20 -5.40
N ILE A 877 -45.48 4.88 -5.51
CA ILE A 877 -45.38 4.15 -6.79
C ILE A 877 -46.54 4.46 -7.76
N PRO A 878 -47.82 4.27 -7.39
CA PRO A 878 -48.93 4.55 -8.33
C PRO A 878 -49.12 6.04 -8.62
N ILE A 879 -48.65 6.93 -7.74
CA ILE A 879 -48.70 8.38 -7.96
C ILE A 879 -47.61 8.78 -8.97
N TYR A 880 -46.41 8.22 -8.86
CA TYR A 880 -45.32 8.48 -9.78
C TYR A 880 -45.70 8.14 -11.23
N GLU A 881 -46.36 7.00 -11.46
CA GLU A 881 -46.87 6.61 -12.79
C GLU A 881 -47.84 7.62 -13.41
N GLN A 882 -48.59 8.36 -12.59
CA GLN A 882 -49.48 9.42 -13.06
C GLN A 882 -48.71 10.71 -13.38
N LEU A 883 -47.65 11.00 -12.61
CA LEU A 883 -46.85 12.21 -12.74
C LEU A 883 -45.78 12.11 -13.85
N SER A 884 -45.33 10.91 -14.20
CA SER A 884 -44.27 10.71 -15.20
C SER A 884 -44.61 11.28 -16.58
N ASP A 885 -45.90 11.33 -16.92
CA ASP A 885 -46.41 11.86 -18.19
C ASP A 885 -46.62 13.38 -18.20
N CYS A 886 -46.48 14.06 -17.05
CA CYS A 886 -46.69 15.50 -16.95
C CYS A 886 -45.59 16.30 -17.69
N LYS A 887 -46.01 17.30 -18.48
CA LYS A 887 -45.16 18.22 -19.25
C LYS A 887 -44.88 19.56 -18.56
N GLY A 888 -44.96 19.60 -17.23
CA GLY A 888 -44.70 20.80 -16.43
C GLY A 888 -43.22 21.17 -16.35
N TRP A 889 -42.91 22.21 -15.56
CA TRP A 889 -41.54 22.53 -15.21
C TRP A 889 -40.89 21.34 -14.50
N SER A 890 -39.66 20.99 -14.87
CA SER A 890 -38.90 19.94 -14.19
C SER A 890 -37.43 20.33 -14.08
N PRO A 891 -36.79 20.08 -12.91
CA PRO A 891 -35.36 20.30 -12.75
C PRO A 891 -34.55 19.23 -13.49
N ARG A 892 -33.22 19.35 -13.45
CA ARG A 892 -32.30 18.49 -14.20
C ARG A 892 -32.46 16.99 -13.93
N LEU A 893 -32.61 16.58 -12.67
CA LEU A 893 -32.86 15.19 -12.29
C LEU A 893 -34.37 14.96 -12.17
N LYS A 894 -35.06 14.97 -13.31
CA LYS A 894 -36.52 14.89 -13.41
C LYS A 894 -37.08 13.69 -12.64
N ASP A 895 -36.51 12.50 -12.80
CA ASP A 895 -37.04 11.29 -12.16
C ASP A 895 -36.99 11.37 -10.64
N ALA A 896 -35.84 11.76 -10.06
CA ALA A 896 -35.72 11.94 -8.62
C ALA A 896 -36.67 13.02 -8.08
N TYR A 897 -36.83 14.13 -8.80
CA TYR A 897 -37.79 15.17 -8.46
C TYR A 897 -39.23 14.63 -8.44
N LEU A 898 -39.63 13.87 -9.46
CA LEU A 898 -40.97 13.29 -9.55
C LEU A 898 -41.22 12.25 -8.45
N TRP A 899 -40.24 11.42 -8.09
CA TRP A 899 -40.37 10.50 -6.96
C TRP A 899 -40.51 11.24 -5.63
N MET A 900 -39.70 12.28 -5.40
CA MET A 900 -39.82 13.12 -4.21
C MET A 900 -41.18 13.84 -4.17
N MET A 901 -41.71 14.30 -5.31
CA MET A 901 -43.04 14.90 -5.40
C MET A 901 -44.15 13.88 -5.12
N ALA A 902 -44.05 12.67 -5.68
CA ALA A 902 -45.01 11.60 -5.41
C ALA A 902 -45.05 11.25 -3.90
N ILE A 903 -43.88 11.16 -3.27
CA ILE A 903 -43.74 10.94 -1.83
C ILE A 903 -44.31 12.12 -1.03
N ALA A 904 -44.03 13.36 -1.44
CA ALA A 904 -44.57 14.55 -0.79
C ALA A 904 -46.11 14.58 -0.84
N LYS A 905 -46.70 14.16 -1.95
CA LYS A 905 -48.15 14.04 -2.12
C LYS A 905 -48.77 13.00 -1.19
N VAL A 906 -48.09 11.86 -0.97
CA VAL A 906 -48.48 10.87 0.05
C VAL A 906 -48.43 11.48 1.45
N ASP A 907 -47.42 12.30 1.74
CA ASP A 907 -47.24 12.96 3.04
C ASP A 907 -48.14 14.20 3.23
N GLY A 908 -49.02 14.50 2.27
CA GLY A 908 -50.03 15.56 2.34
C GLY A 908 -49.61 16.91 1.76
N MET A 909 -48.46 17.02 1.10
CA MET A 909 -48.00 18.23 0.41
C MET A 909 -48.42 18.20 -1.06
N GLY A 910 -49.18 19.21 -1.50
CA GLY A 910 -49.64 19.30 -2.89
C GLY A 910 -48.51 19.53 -3.89
N GLU A 911 -48.76 19.23 -5.17
CA GLU A 911 -47.77 19.36 -6.26
C GLU A 911 -47.23 20.79 -6.40
N GLU A 912 -48.12 21.79 -6.36
CA GLU A 912 -47.73 23.21 -6.44
C GLU A 912 -46.90 23.65 -5.23
N GLU A 913 -47.26 23.20 -4.02
CA GLU A 913 -46.53 23.52 -2.80
C GLU A 913 -45.12 22.90 -2.84
N PHE A 914 -45.01 21.65 -3.28
CA PHE A 914 -43.72 20.99 -3.45
C PHE A 914 -42.87 21.66 -4.53
N GLU A 915 -43.45 22.07 -5.66
CA GLU A 915 -42.73 22.78 -6.71
C GLU A 915 -42.16 24.12 -6.21
N ILE A 916 -42.96 24.90 -5.46
CA ILE A 916 -42.51 26.16 -4.84
C ILE A 916 -41.37 25.88 -3.85
N LEU A 917 -41.51 24.85 -3.00
CA LEU A 917 -40.48 24.45 -2.06
C LEU A 917 -39.18 24.09 -2.80
N PHE A 918 -39.26 23.31 -3.87
CA PHE A 918 -38.10 22.84 -4.61
C PHE A 918 -37.43 23.97 -5.40
N LYS A 919 -38.19 24.89 -6.01
CA LYS A 919 -37.64 26.09 -6.66
C LYS A 919 -36.82 26.95 -5.70
N LYS A 920 -37.32 27.16 -4.48
CA LYS A 920 -36.58 27.86 -3.42
C LYS A 920 -35.28 27.16 -3.03
N VAL A 921 -35.21 25.83 -3.14
CA VAL A 921 -33.96 25.07 -2.89
C VAL A 921 -32.93 25.39 -3.97
N ILE A 922 -33.35 25.44 -5.23
CA ILE A 922 -32.49 25.75 -6.38
C ILE A 922 -31.99 27.21 -6.29
N GLU A 923 -32.88 28.15 -6.01
CA GLU A 923 -32.54 29.57 -5.85
C GLU A 923 -31.54 29.79 -4.71
N GLN A 924 -31.80 29.19 -3.53
CA GLN A 924 -30.90 29.31 -2.38
C GLN A 924 -29.54 28.67 -2.66
N ARG A 925 -29.50 27.53 -3.35
CA ARG A 925 -28.23 26.88 -3.73
C ARG A 925 -27.37 27.80 -4.62
N ASP A 926 -27.98 28.50 -5.56
CA ASP A 926 -27.27 29.46 -6.41
C ASP A 926 -26.77 30.66 -5.61
N SER A 927 -27.53 31.11 -4.60
CA SER A 927 -27.09 32.12 -3.62
C SER A 927 -25.92 31.64 -2.76
N ASP A 928 -26.01 30.44 -2.20
CA ASP A 928 -24.97 29.84 -1.34
C ASP A 928 -23.65 29.64 -2.12
N ALA A 929 -23.73 29.38 -3.43
CA ALA A 929 -22.57 29.31 -4.32
C ALA A 929 -21.87 30.66 -4.53
N ILE A 930 -22.60 31.77 -4.46
CA ILE A 930 -22.07 33.14 -4.57
C ILE A 930 -21.44 33.58 -3.25
N GLU A 931 -22.10 33.29 -2.14
CA GLU A 931 -21.62 33.63 -0.79
C GLU A 931 -20.29 32.93 -0.44
N GLY A 932 -19.99 31.80 -1.09
CA GLY A 932 -18.72 31.09 -0.98
C GLY A 932 -17.64 31.52 -2.00
N ASP A 933 -17.95 32.40 -2.96
CA ASP A 933 -17.02 32.82 -4.01
C ASP A 933 -16.55 34.29 -3.81
N PRO A 934 -15.30 34.51 -3.37
CA PRO A 934 -14.71 35.84 -3.19
C PRO A 934 -14.87 36.79 -4.39
N LEU A 935 -14.76 36.27 -5.62
CA LEU A 935 -14.92 37.11 -6.81
C LEU A 935 -16.39 37.46 -7.03
N ALA A 936 -17.31 36.51 -6.81
CA ALA A 936 -18.74 36.79 -7.00
C ALA A 936 -19.23 37.88 -6.04
N ILE A 937 -18.83 37.83 -4.76
CA ILE A 937 -19.09 38.88 -3.76
C ILE A 937 -18.56 40.23 -4.25
N ALA A 938 -17.31 40.25 -4.72
CA ALA A 938 -16.71 41.48 -5.23
C ALA A 938 -17.44 42.04 -6.45
N LEU A 939 -17.91 41.18 -7.37
CA LEU A 939 -18.66 41.62 -8.56
C LEU A 939 -20.07 42.11 -8.22
N GLU A 940 -20.71 41.55 -7.19
CA GLU A 940 -21.98 42.06 -6.66
C GLU A 940 -21.79 43.51 -6.15
N HIS A 941 -20.75 43.75 -5.35
CA HIS A 941 -20.42 45.11 -4.90
C HIS A 941 -20.07 46.04 -6.06
N VAL A 942 -19.31 45.58 -7.08
CA VAL A 942 -19.02 46.36 -8.29
C VAL A 942 -20.32 46.78 -9.00
N ALA A 943 -21.30 45.89 -9.10
CA ALA A 943 -22.60 46.21 -9.70
C ALA A 943 -23.36 47.28 -8.87
N GLU A 944 -23.26 47.24 -7.54
CA GLU A 944 -23.90 48.20 -6.65
C GLU A 944 -23.31 49.61 -6.73
N ILE A 945 -21.99 49.74 -6.90
CA ILE A 945 -21.29 51.03 -6.91
C ILE A 945 -21.24 51.70 -8.30
N GLY A 946 -22.01 51.19 -9.27
CA GLY A 946 -22.17 51.80 -10.61
C GLY A 946 -21.76 50.90 -11.79
N GLY A 947 -21.41 49.64 -11.55
CA GLY A 947 -21.07 48.68 -12.60
C GLY A 947 -19.64 48.83 -13.13
N PHE A 948 -19.34 48.11 -14.21
CA PHE A 948 -18.02 48.11 -14.83
C PHE A 948 -18.10 47.87 -16.33
N VAL A 949 -17.25 48.56 -17.10
CA VAL A 949 -17.00 48.28 -18.52
C VAL A 949 -15.50 48.32 -18.77
N GLY A 950 -14.93 47.22 -19.25
CA GLY A 950 -13.50 47.13 -19.54
C GLY A 950 -13.01 45.70 -19.75
N THR A 951 -11.71 45.52 -19.95
CA THR A 951 -11.07 44.21 -20.07
C THR A 951 -10.93 43.52 -18.71
N ALA A 952 -10.68 42.20 -18.72
CA ALA A 952 -10.46 41.44 -17.49
C ALA A 952 -9.26 41.93 -16.67
N ALA A 953 -8.21 42.44 -17.33
CA ALA A 953 -7.06 43.05 -16.67
C ALA A 953 -7.45 44.33 -15.91
N GLN A 954 -8.30 45.16 -16.52
CA GLN A 954 -8.78 46.38 -15.89
C GLN A 954 -9.75 46.09 -14.75
N LEU A 955 -10.60 45.07 -14.87
CA LEU A 955 -11.45 44.63 -13.77
C LEU A 955 -10.59 44.17 -12.58
N HIS A 956 -9.51 43.43 -12.85
CA HIS A 956 -8.57 43.05 -11.80
C HIS A 956 -7.89 44.27 -11.16
N GLU A 957 -7.51 45.28 -11.93
CA GLU A 957 -6.97 46.52 -11.36
C GLU A 957 -8.00 47.28 -10.53
N LEU A 958 -9.26 47.38 -10.97
CA LEU A 958 -10.34 48.01 -10.21
C LEU A 958 -10.53 47.32 -8.86
N LEU A 959 -10.58 45.98 -8.86
CA LEU A 959 -10.72 45.18 -7.64
C LEU A 959 -9.57 45.38 -6.65
N ASN A 960 -8.40 45.85 -7.10
CA ASN A 960 -7.23 46.09 -6.25
C ASN A 960 -6.82 47.57 -6.21
N ALA A 961 -7.70 48.49 -6.62
CA ALA A 961 -7.38 49.91 -6.77
C ALA A 961 -7.23 50.60 -5.39
N PRO A 962 -6.14 51.35 -5.14
CA PRO A 962 -5.98 52.11 -3.90
C PRO A 962 -7.12 53.12 -3.73
N GLY A 963 -7.88 53.02 -2.64
CA GLY A 963 -8.99 53.92 -2.30
C GLY A 963 -10.40 53.39 -2.59
N LEU A 964 -10.51 52.26 -3.31
CA LEU A 964 -11.76 51.52 -3.47
C LEU A 964 -11.72 50.15 -2.77
N ASP A 965 -10.52 49.61 -2.50
CA ASP A 965 -10.20 48.31 -1.88
C ASP A 965 -11.43 47.43 -1.60
N ILE A 966 -12.05 46.97 -2.69
CA ILE A 966 -13.28 46.18 -2.67
C ILE A 966 -13.11 44.93 -1.82
N PRO A 967 -11.95 44.23 -1.84
CA PRO A 967 -11.68 43.15 -0.93
C PRO A 967 -11.78 43.52 0.55
N GLU A 968 -11.22 44.66 0.97
CA GLU A 968 -11.35 45.12 2.35
C GLU A 968 -12.80 45.46 2.71
N LEU A 969 -13.51 46.19 1.83
CA LEU A 969 -14.92 46.57 2.03
C LEU A 969 -15.85 45.37 2.15
N CYS A 970 -15.59 44.32 1.38
CA CYS A 970 -16.40 43.10 1.34
C CYS A 970 -15.87 42.01 2.28
N GLN A 971 -14.85 42.29 3.10
CA GLN A 971 -14.22 41.33 4.02
C GLN A 971 -13.68 40.06 3.31
N ILE A 972 -13.12 40.22 2.12
CA ILE A 972 -12.58 39.14 1.29
C ILE A 972 -11.10 38.91 1.59
N ASP A 973 -10.73 37.65 1.87
CA ASP A 973 -9.32 37.26 1.95
C ASP A 973 -8.70 37.13 0.54
N THR A 974 -7.92 38.13 0.14
CA THR A 974 -7.20 38.13 -1.14
C THR A 974 -6.07 37.09 -1.24
N LYS A 975 -5.70 36.45 -0.11
CA LYS A 975 -4.76 35.31 -0.10
C LYS A 975 -5.44 33.99 -0.41
N ASP A 976 -6.77 33.95 -0.43
CA ASP A 976 -7.51 32.77 -0.85
C ASP A 976 -7.06 32.33 -2.25
N LYS A 977 -6.87 31.02 -2.43
CA LYS A 977 -6.58 30.44 -3.76
C LYS A 977 -7.72 30.69 -4.74
N ALA A 978 -8.94 30.86 -4.25
CA ALA A 978 -10.08 31.26 -5.05
C ALA A 978 -9.97 32.71 -5.52
N TRP A 979 -9.23 33.62 -4.88
CA TRP A 979 -9.10 35.00 -5.37
C TRP A 979 -8.29 35.05 -6.69
N PRO A 980 -8.78 35.72 -7.74
CA PRO A 980 -8.07 35.78 -9.02
C PRO A 980 -6.80 36.64 -8.90
N ARG A 981 -5.65 36.11 -9.33
CA ARG A 981 -4.34 36.80 -9.27
C ARG A 981 -4.02 37.70 -10.48
N GLY A 982 -4.98 37.88 -11.38
CA GLY A 982 -4.82 38.69 -12.59
C GLY A 982 -5.99 38.58 -13.55
N GLY A 983 -5.98 39.38 -14.62
CA GLY A 983 -7.08 39.42 -15.60
C GLY A 983 -7.37 38.08 -16.30
N ILE A 984 -6.35 37.25 -16.56
CA ILE A 984 -6.55 35.89 -17.08
C ILE A 984 -7.37 35.05 -16.10
N GLY A 985 -7.08 35.16 -14.79
CA GLY A 985 -7.80 34.46 -13.74
C GLY A 985 -9.26 34.88 -13.65
N ILE A 986 -9.56 36.17 -13.81
CA ILE A 986 -10.93 36.68 -13.91
C ILE A 986 -11.64 36.09 -15.13
N GLY A 987 -11.02 36.17 -16.31
CA GLY A 987 -11.60 35.66 -17.56
C GLY A 987 -11.93 34.16 -17.51
N MET A 988 -11.11 33.34 -16.84
CA MET A 988 -11.35 31.91 -16.66
C MET A 988 -12.47 31.60 -15.66
N ARG A 989 -12.73 32.49 -14.69
CA ARG A 989 -13.71 32.26 -13.62
C ARG A 989 -15.08 32.82 -13.92
N LEU A 990 -15.16 33.95 -14.62
CA LEU A 990 -16.41 34.63 -14.98
C LEU A 990 -17.50 33.69 -15.52
N PRO A 991 -17.24 32.80 -16.51
CA PRO A 991 -18.28 31.91 -17.04
C PRO A 991 -19.00 31.06 -15.99
N ARG A 992 -18.34 30.78 -14.85
CA ARG A 992 -18.86 29.92 -13.78
C ARG A 992 -19.78 30.66 -12.81
N ILE A 993 -19.67 31.99 -12.72
CA ILE A 993 -20.39 32.82 -11.76
C ILE A 993 -21.45 33.72 -12.41
N ILE A 994 -21.51 33.79 -13.75
CA ILE A 994 -22.52 34.59 -14.48
C ILE A 994 -23.97 34.18 -14.14
N ALA A 995 -24.29 32.89 -14.20
CA ALA A 995 -25.65 32.43 -13.93
C ALA A 995 -26.07 32.65 -12.46
N PRO A 996 -25.23 32.31 -11.47
CA PRO A 996 -25.49 32.70 -10.08
C PRO A 996 -25.68 34.21 -9.90
N LEU A 997 -24.76 35.05 -10.39
CA LEU A 997 -24.87 36.51 -10.29
C LEU A 997 -26.19 37.04 -10.88
N ARG A 998 -26.61 36.49 -12.03
CA ARG A 998 -27.89 36.87 -12.66
C ARG A 998 -29.10 36.57 -11.77
N SER A 999 -29.09 35.47 -11.02
CA SER A 999 -30.18 35.13 -10.08
C SER A 999 -30.34 36.17 -8.97
N ARG A 1000 -29.26 36.90 -8.63
CA ARG A 1000 -29.23 38.00 -7.66
C ARG A 1000 -29.40 39.39 -8.31
N GLY A 1001 -29.79 39.43 -9.58
CA GLY A 1001 -29.96 40.69 -10.32
C GLY A 1001 -28.65 41.35 -10.75
N VAL A 1002 -27.53 40.61 -10.78
CA VAL A 1002 -26.25 41.11 -11.29
C VAL A 1002 -26.00 40.55 -12.68
N TYR A 1003 -25.97 41.42 -13.68
CA TYR A 1003 -25.83 41.05 -15.08
C TYR A 1003 -24.39 41.25 -15.54
N VAL A 1004 -23.80 40.16 -16.03
CA VAL A 1004 -22.42 40.15 -16.52
C VAL A 1004 -22.39 39.65 -17.97
N TYR A 1005 -21.82 40.44 -18.86
CA TYR A 1005 -21.69 40.14 -20.29
C TYR A 1005 -20.22 40.10 -20.73
N GLN A 1006 -19.92 39.26 -21.71
CA GLN A 1006 -18.60 39.15 -22.35
C GLN A 1006 -18.78 39.26 -23.87
N CYS A 1007 -18.04 40.18 -24.52
CA CYS A 1007 -18.10 40.42 -25.96
C CYS A 1007 -16.77 40.99 -26.47
N HIS A 1008 -16.59 41.06 -27.79
CA HIS A 1008 -15.50 41.83 -28.39
C HIS A 1008 -15.84 43.33 -28.43
N PHE A 1009 -14.83 44.20 -28.38
CA PHE A 1009 -15.04 45.66 -28.42
C PHE A 1009 -15.83 46.10 -29.66
N SER A 1010 -15.60 45.45 -30.81
CA SER A 1010 -16.36 45.69 -32.05
C SER A 1010 -17.85 45.36 -31.93
N GLU A 1011 -18.23 44.48 -31.01
CA GLU A 1011 -19.61 43.99 -30.84
C GLU A 1011 -20.41 44.84 -29.84
N ILE A 1012 -19.77 45.78 -29.12
CA ILE A 1012 -20.45 46.56 -28.06
C ILE A 1012 -21.58 47.41 -28.64
N GLU A 1013 -21.32 48.17 -29.71
CA GLU A 1013 -22.33 49.02 -30.36
C GLU A 1013 -23.51 48.19 -30.88
N GLU A 1014 -23.24 47.06 -31.53
CA GLU A 1014 -24.28 46.17 -32.07
C GLU A 1014 -25.10 45.51 -30.94
N THR A 1015 -24.44 45.16 -29.84
CA THR A 1015 -25.06 44.36 -28.77
C THR A 1015 -25.77 45.23 -27.70
N PHE A 1016 -25.35 46.48 -27.51
CA PHE A 1016 -25.81 47.33 -26.40
C PHE A 1016 -25.96 48.84 -26.73
N GLY A 1017 -25.76 49.26 -27.99
CA GLY A 1017 -25.95 50.63 -28.45
C GLY A 1017 -24.77 51.60 -28.23
N ASP A 1018 -24.83 52.77 -28.89
CA ASP A 1018 -23.76 53.79 -28.93
C ASP A 1018 -23.39 54.35 -27.54
N GLY A 1019 -24.35 54.35 -26.61
CA GLY A 1019 -24.18 54.92 -25.25
C GLY A 1019 -23.10 54.22 -24.43
N ILE A 1020 -22.97 52.89 -24.56
CA ILE A 1020 -21.99 52.10 -23.79
C ILE A 1020 -20.58 52.25 -24.35
N LYS A 1021 -20.43 52.29 -25.68
CA LYS A 1021 -19.13 52.55 -26.31
C LYS A 1021 -18.62 53.98 -26.04
N GLY A 1022 -19.52 54.92 -25.75
CA GLY A 1022 -19.17 56.26 -25.25
C GLY A 1022 -18.59 56.26 -23.82
N LEU A 1023 -18.91 55.25 -22.99
CA LEU A 1023 -18.43 55.11 -21.62
C LEU A 1023 -17.07 54.39 -21.53
N THR A 1024 -16.65 53.68 -22.59
CA THR A 1024 -15.32 53.06 -22.68
C THR A 1024 -14.23 54.12 -22.91
N ARG A 1025 -13.74 54.74 -21.83
CA ARG A 1025 -12.57 55.63 -21.91
C ARG A 1025 -11.31 54.83 -22.28
N ALA A 1026 -10.44 55.45 -23.08
CA ALA A 1026 -9.07 54.97 -23.28
C ALA A 1026 -8.41 54.74 -21.93
N TRP A 1027 -7.79 53.58 -21.75
CA TRP A 1027 -7.14 53.24 -20.49
C TRP A 1027 -5.65 53.53 -20.61
N ARG A 1028 -5.12 54.38 -19.71
CA ARG A 1028 -3.74 54.90 -19.78
C ARG A 1028 -3.38 55.41 -21.18
N ASP A 1029 -4.29 56.19 -21.77
CA ASP A 1029 -4.15 56.79 -23.11
C ASP A 1029 -4.04 55.80 -24.29
N LYS A 1030 -4.42 54.52 -24.10
CA LYS A 1030 -4.54 53.53 -25.17
C LYS A 1030 -6.00 53.28 -25.56
N PRO A 1031 -6.37 53.43 -26.85
CA PRO A 1031 -7.70 53.05 -27.33
C PRO A 1031 -7.86 51.53 -27.34
N TYR A 1032 -9.08 51.04 -27.11
CA TYR A 1032 -9.42 49.63 -27.34
C TYR A 1032 -9.38 49.31 -28.83
N ILE A 1033 -8.99 48.09 -29.16
CA ILE A 1033 -9.05 47.54 -30.52
C ILE A 1033 -10.21 46.56 -30.64
N ASP A 1034 -10.72 46.35 -31.86
CA ASP A 1034 -11.88 45.50 -32.14
C ASP A 1034 -11.82 44.12 -31.49
N GLN A 1035 -10.64 43.51 -31.41
CA GLN A 1035 -10.43 42.18 -30.84
C GLN A 1035 -10.37 42.14 -29.30
N ASP A 1036 -10.35 43.29 -28.62
CA ASP A 1036 -10.29 43.31 -27.16
C ASP A 1036 -11.54 42.67 -26.56
N ARG A 1037 -11.33 41.78 -25.59
CA ARG A 1037 -12.42 41.11 -24.87
C ARG A 1037 -12.90 41.98 -23.73
N MET A 1038 -14.11 42.47 -23.87
CA MET A 1038 -14.76 43.39 -22.96
C MET A 1038 -15.69 42.64 -22.01
N ILE A 1039 -15.72 43.10 -20.76
CA ILE A 1039 -16.60 42.65 -19.69
C ILE A 1039 -17.48 43.84 -19.30
N ILE A 1040 -18.79 43.61 -19.23
CA ILE A 1040 -19.78 44.59 -18.80
C ILE A 1040 -20.50 44.01 -17.58
N ILE A 1041 -20.57 44.78 -16.48
CA ILE A 1041 -21.23 44.41 -15.22
C ILE A 1041 -22.25 45.49 -14.87
N SER A 1042 -23.50 45.09 -14.59
CA SER A 1042 -24.61 45.98 -14.28
C SER A 1042 -25.59 45.37 -13.28
N LYS A 1043 -26.34 46.21 -12.58
CA LYS A 1043 -27.44 45.84 -11.67
C LYS A 1043 -28.77 45.61 -12.39
N ASP A 1044 -28.88 46.06 -13.64
CA ASP A 1044 -30.05 45.86 -14.49
C ASP A 1044 -29.65 45.16 -15.80
N ASP A 1045 -30.57 44.37 -16.37
CA ASP A 1045 -30.36 43.75 -17.68
C ASP A 1045 -30.33 44.85 -18.74
N ILE A 1046 -29.12 45.22 -19.15
CA ILE A 1046 -28.89 46.29 -20.12
C ILE A 1046 -29.65 46.02 -21.43
N LYS A 1047 -29.85 44.74 -21.79
CA LYS A 1047 -30.61 44.38 -23.00
C LYS A 1047 -32.11 44.64 -22.90
N LEU A 1048 -32.66 44.73 -21.69
CA LEU A 1048 -34.06 45.10 -21.45
C LEU A 1048 -34.24 46.61 -21.27
N VAL A 1049 -33.19 47.31 -20.83
CA VAL A 1049 -33.20 48.76 -20.58
C VAL A 1049 -33.22 49.57 -21.89
N GLU A 1050 -32.69 49.05 -23.01
CA GLU A 1050 -32.75 49.73 -24.32
C GLU A 1050 -34.18 49.87 -24.90
N GLN A 1051 -35.17 49.12 -24.40
CA GLN A 1051 -36.57 49.38 -24.77
C GLN A 1051 -37.19 50.57 -24.00
N SER A 1052 -36.52 51.07 -22.96
CA SER A 1052 -37.11 52.05 -22.02
C SER A 1052 -36.32 53.35 -21.83
N ILE A 1053 -35.08 53.46 -22.31
CA ILE A 1053 -34.24 54.66 -22.08
C ILE A 1053 -33.74 55.24 -23.42
N ARG A 1054 -34.65 55.89 -24.14
CA ARG A 1054 -34.36 57.15 -24.85
C ARG A 1054 -34.90 58.27 -23.96
N GLY A 1055 -34.11 58.70 -22.98
CA GLY A 1055 -34.43 59.77 -22.03
C GLY A 1055 -33.16 60.22 -21.33
#